data_AF-A0A8H7ZLC8-F1
#
_entry.id   AF-A0A8H7ZLC8-F1
#
_cell.length_a   1.000
_cell.length_b   1.000
_cell.length_c   1.000
_cell.angle_alpha   90.00
_cell.angle_beta   90.00
_cell.angle_gamma   90.00
#
_symmetry.space_group_name_H-M   'P 1'
#
loop_
_entity.id
_entity.type
_entity.pdbx_description
1 polymer ?
#
loop_
_entity_poly.entity_id
_entity_poly.type
_entity_poly.pdbx_seq_one_letter_code
_entity_poly.pdbx_strand_id
1 'polypeptide(L)'
;MRDIMVLGGSSHPLLTKAICRNLTIEPGKLDSHKFANGETSIIVKDSVREKDVFIVQSGCGPVNDTFIELLITIAACKTASSKRVTAVLPLFPYSRQPDVPFMPNSTGAPSISTTKDSCTFESAPTTPRPLSKDRKGYFNEANAAGTKENPRVDTLKQQQYPKYTPKSVITNSAATHFLPQIDSQGKTDSGYKQWISPNGTLIANLLTTAGADRVITMDLHDPQFQGFFNIPVDNLHSRPLMKRYIIDYIPNYRECVIVSPDSGGAKRATAIADSIGCTFALIHKERRAKLPKGPPQTSSSMGSGLAISQPVQNAVPQSPYHQGTPKMVATTMLVGDVKDKVCVLIDDLVDTSYTITRAAKLLKDEGAKYVYALVTHGIFSGDAINRISKSQIDKVVTTNSVPQSENVAILKEKIEVLDVSRIFAEAIRRINNGESVSKMSQAVKKRTTAGRKTQPVSDTIIDVPVRDQNSNSKRNKNSLKEVDAYASAEVEPDYKYWIALSFITAVAFYVRFTKLGTPDKVVFDEVHFGKFASYYLERTYFFDLHPPFAKLLIAFVGWLIGYNGKFKFDAIGDSYTENNVPYIAYRSLSALQGTAVVPVMFLTMKTLGFSVAACLFSSIIVCFDTAQVLDSRLILLDATLILSVALTMFCYCKFSTFRRDPFGKKWWTWLLATGVSLSCVISTKYVGVFTYFTIGIAVCHELWILLDYQRGLTLQQFSKHFFARLWALIIIPFVIYLTWFYIHFAILTKSGPGDTFMSSEFQETLQESPLAKLSKQVQYYDQITIKHKETGAFLHSHDHVYPLRYEDGRISSNKQQVTCVDGDNASSDPNNQWEIIPVQAENDGAKGKDVYTNDVVRFKHVGTGGFLLTHDVASPLKATNEEFIVVFDDVAEKRYNETLFRLKLDVPGSSPKKQNQRKKIKTMATSLKVLHMDTVVAMWTHDDELLPEWGFNQQEVSGNKNIKSKENVWTFDVITNLDESDPRSKYVPKKIKSIPFLKKWWELQGLMFHHNNQLSASHPFASQPDSWPLALSGVSFFNDNEAKKQIFFVGNVIGFWLEVCFLSIYVGLVLADQITRRRNYHLLSDKARSRLYNTLGFLFIGWCAHYFPFYLMNRQKFLHHYLPAHLIAALFSGGLVEFVCSNNSTSANTSQGRKKIKMTFLVVLASIGIIWFFFYFRPIIYGDVSLTPAEVQARQWLDIKLHYAK
;
A
#
# COMPACT_ATOMS: atom_id res chain seq x y z
N MET A 1 35.61 6.31 -23.14
CA MET A 1 34.75 7.30 -22.48
C MET A 1 34.69 8.53 -23.37
N ARG A 2 33.82 8.52 -24.40
CA ARG A 2 33.54 9.70 -25.22
C ARG A 2 32.20 10.26 -24.74
N ASP A 3 32.09 11.58 -24.62
CA ASP A 3 30.89 12.36 -24.29
C ASP A 3 30.48 12.52 -22.82
N ILE A 4 31.37 12.29 -21.85
CA ILE A 4 31.15 12.60 -20.43
C ILE A 4 31.64 14.02 -20.07
N MET A 5 30.87 14.77 -19.27
CA MET A 5 31.29 16.04 -18.68
C MET A 5 30.90 16.12 -17.21
N VAL A 6 31.84 16.52 -16.34
CA VAL A 6 31.58 16.73 -14.91
C VAL A 6 31.73 18.21 -14.59
N LEU A 7 30.67 18.82 -14.07
CA LEU A 7 30.63 20.20 -13.58
C LEU A 7 30.60 20.19 -12.05
N GLY A 8 31.28 21.14 -11.41
CA GLY A 8 31.25 21.30 -9.95
C GLY A 8 30.64 22.65 -9.57
N GLY A 9 29.68 22.65 -8.66
CA GLY A 9 29.17 23.88 -8.06
C GLY A 9 30.08 24.40 -6.94
N SER A 10 29.68 25.51 -6.31
CA SER A 10 30.48 26.19 -5.28
C SER A 10 30.68 25.39 -3.98
N SER A 11 29.81 24.41 -3.68
CA SER A 11 29.79 23.75 -2.36
C SER A 11 31.01 22.86 -2.07
N HIS A 12 31.56 22.15 -3.07
CA HIS A 12 32.67 21.22 -2.85
C HIS A 12 33.58 21.02 -4.08
N PRO A 13 34.32 22.05 -4.51
CA PRO A 13 35.17 21.96 -5.71
C PRO A 13 36.30 20.94 -5.59
N LEU A 14 36.81 20.67 -4.38
CA LEU A 14 37.83 19.67 -4.13
C LEU A 14 37.36 18.24 -4.44
N LEU A 15 36.13 17.89 -4.07
CA LEU A 15 35.56 16.58 -4.36
C LEU A 15 35.34 16.42 -5.88
N THR A 16 34.86 17.45 -6.56
CA THR A 16 34.73 17.46 -8.03
C THR A 16 36.08 17.19 -8.71
N LYS A 17 37.14 17.90 -8.30
CA LYS A 17 38.50 17.66 -8.83
C LYS A 17 38.98 16.22 -8.56
N ALA A 18 38.70 15.67 -7.38
CA ALA A 18 39.07 14.30 -7.04
C ALA A 18 38.30 13.26 -7.87
N ILE A 19 37.00 13.47 -8.11
CA ILE A 19 36.18 12.64 -9.00
C ILE A 19 36.72 12.69 -10.43
N CYS A 20 36.98 13.88 -10.97
CA CYS A 20 37.56 14.07 -12.30
C CYS A 20 38.93 13.38 -12.44
N ARG A 21 39.78 13.48 -11.42
CA ARG A 21 41.08 12.80 -11.36
C ARG A 21 40.94 11.27 -11.43
N ASN A 22 39.98 10.69 -10.70
CA ASN A 22 39.71 9.24 -10.75
C ASN A 22 39.11 8.80 -12.09
N LEU A 23 38.35 9.67 -12.76
CA LEU A 23 37.79 9.45 -14.10
C LEU A 23 38.78 9.75 -15.24
N THR A 24 39.95 10.30 -14.93
CA THR A 24 40.95 10.76 -15.91
C THR A 24 40.38 11.78 -16.92
N ILE A 25 39.59 12.73 -16.43
CA ILE A 25 39.01 13.84 -17.21
C ILE A 25 39.28 15.19 -16.53
N GLU A 26 39.20 16.28 -17.27
CA GLU A 26 39.22 17.64 -16.71
C GLU A 26 37.81 18.07 -16.27
N PRO A 27 37.66 18.81 -15.15
CA PRO A 27 36.37 19.39 -14.76
C PRO A 27 35.94 20.47 -15.77
N GLY A 28 34.65 20.48 -16.11
CA GLY A 28 34.09 21.51 -16.98
C GLY A 28 34.07 22.89 -16.32
N LYS A 29 34.18 23.93 -17.14
CA LYS A 29 34.26 25.33 -16.72
C LYS A 29 32.87 25.89 -16.43
N LEU A 30 32.60 26.15 -15.16
CA LEU A 30 31.39 26.78 -14.65
C LEU A 30 31.77 28.10 -13.97
N ASP A 31 31.26 29.22 -14.48
CA ASP A 31 31.36 30.50 -13.80
C ASP A 31 30.11 30.69 -12.93
N SER A 32 30.33 30.77 -11.62
CA SER A 32 29.29 31.01 -10.61
C SER A 32 29.65 32.25 -9.82
N HIS A 33 28.75 33.24 -9.80
CA HIS A 33 28.90 34.45 -8.99
C HIS A 33 27.52 34.90 -8.47
N LYS A 34 27.54 35.69 -7.40
CA LYS A 34 26.33 36.32 -6.87
C LYS A 34 26.29 37.80 -7.23
N PHE A 35 25.12 38.27 -7.65
CA PHE A 35 24.84 39.70 -7.78
C PHE A 35 24.76 40.35 -6.40
N ALA A 36 24.90 41.68 -6.35
CA ALA A 36 24.89 42.44 -5.09
C ALA A 36 23.56 42.31 -4.31
N ASN A 37 22.45 41.99 -4.99
CA ASN A 37 21.14 41.73 -4.40
C ASN A 37 20.98 40.28 -3.87
N GLY A 38 22.00 39.42 -4.00
CA GLY A 38 21.99 38.05 -3.52
C GLY A 38 21.55 36.99 -4.54
N GLU A 39 21.17 37.38 -5.76
CA GLU A 39 20.80 36.45 -6.83
C GLU A 39 22.01 35.66 -7.36
N THR A 40 21.82 34.37 -7.64
CA THR A 40 22.86 33.49 -8.18
C THR A 40 22.86 33.53 -9.71
N SER A 41 24.02 33.83 -10.31
CA SER A 41 24.24 33.85 -11.75
C SER A 41 25.21 32.74 -12.17
N ILE A 42 24.80 31.94 -13.17
CA ILE A 42 25.56 30.78 -13.64
C ILE A 42 25.78 30.86 -15.14
N ILE A 43 27.02 30.69 -15.57
CA ILE A 43 27.41 30.63 -16.99
C ILE A 43 28.24 29.37 -17.22
N VAL A 44 27.71 28.45 -18.02
CA VAL A 44 28.43 27.24 -18.47
C VAL A 44 29.28 27.62 -19.68
N LYS A 45 30.62 27.58 -19.53
CA LYS A 45 31.55 28.02 -20.59
C LYS A 45 31.82 26.94 -21.64
N ASP A 46 31.75 25.67 -21.25
CA ASP A 46 32.01 24.56 -22.15
C ASP A 46 30.71 24.08 -22.82
N SER A 47 30.79 23.69 -24.09
CA SER A 47 29.62 23.12 -24.78
C SER A 47 29.22 21.78 -24.16
N VAL A 48 27.97 21.71 -23.69
CA VAL A 48 27.33 20.52 -23.10
C VAL A 48 26.43 19.76 -24.09
N ARG A 49 26.27 20.25 -25.32
CA ARG A 49 25.39 19.67 -26.34
C ARG A 49 25.73 18.19 -26.59
N GLU A 50 24.71 17.33 -26.56
CA GLU A 50 24.81 15.87 -26.74
C GLU A 50 25.73 15.13 -25.73
N LYS A 51 26.21 15.81 -24.67
CA LYS A 51 27.03 15.19 -23.61
C LYS A 51 26.19 14.66 -22.45
N ASP A 52 26.73 13.65 -21.76
CA ASP A 52 26.25 13.16 -20.47
C ASP A 52 26.89 14.00 -19.36
N VAL A 53 26.09 14.90 -18.78
CA VAL A 53 26.54 15.91 -17.83
C VAL A 53 26.26 15.46 -16.41
N PHE A 54 27.28 15.49 -15.55
CA PHE A 54 27.19 15.19 -14.12
C PHE A 54 27.51 16.45 -13.33
N ILE A 55 26.56 16.95 -12.54
CA ILE A 55 26.73 18.18 -11.75
C ILE A 55 26.94 17.79 -10.28
N VAL A 56 28.14 18.02 -9.76
CA VAL A 56 28.52 17.71 -8.36
C VAL A 56 28.24 18.92 -7.48
N GLN A 57 27.30 18.78 -6.55
CA GLN A 57 26.97 19.79 -5.54
C GLN A 57 26.51 19.10 -4.24
N SER A 58 27.13 19.41 -3.11
CA SER A 58 26.74 18.89 -1.80
C SER A 58 25.84 19.87 -1.07
N GLY A 59 24.81 19.38 -0.36
CA GLY A 59 23.87 20.18 0.43
C GLY A 59 24.46 20.72 1.74
N CYS A 60 25.61 21.40 1.69
CA CYS A 60 26.31 21.94 2.85
C CYS A 60 26.57 23.46 2.74
N GLY A 61 26.85 24.11 3.88
CA GLY A 61 27.02 25.56 3.94
C GLY A 61 25.69 26.30 3.81
N PRO A 62 25.60 27.40 3.03
CA PRO A 62 24.34 28.03 2.67
C PRO A 62 23.50 27.10 1.77
N VAL A 63 22.75 26.18 2.39
CA VAL A 63 22.03 25.09 1.70
C VAL A 63 21.08 25.60 0.62
N ASN A 64 20.40 26.72 0.87
CA ASN A 64 19.47 27.31 -0.10
C ASN A 64 20.18 27.85 -1.34
N ASP A 65 21.26 28.58 -1.14
CA ASP A 65 22.00 29.20 -2.24
C ASP A 65 22.66 28.14 -3.12
N THR A 66 23.26 27.13 -2.49
CA THR A 66 23.90 26.00 -3.19
C THR A 66 22.87 25.13 -3.91
N PHE A 67 21.66 25.00 -3.37
CA PHE A 67 20.57 24.29 -4.02
C PHE A 67 20.02 25.08 -5.23
N ILE A 68 19.80 26.40 -5.09
CA ILE A 68 19.38 27.25 -6.21
C ILE A 68 20.46 27.27 -7.31
N GLU A 69 21.75 27.36 -6.94
CA GLU A 69 22.87 27.24 -7.87
C GLU A 69 22.81 25.94 -8.68
N LEU A 70 22.52 24.82 -8.02
CA LEU A 70 22.35 23.52 -8.68
C LEU A 70 21.17 23.53 -9.65
N LEU A 71 20.01 24.02 -9.24
CA LEU A 71 18.82 24.08 -10.09
C LEU A 71 19.05 24.92 -11.35
N ILE A 72 19.68 26.09 -11.20
CA ILE A 72 20.03 26.97 -12.33
C ILE A 72 21.03 26.27 -13.25
N THR A 73 22.04 25.57 -12.70
CA THR A 73 23.03 24.82 -13.49
C THR A 73 22.37 23.68 -14.28
N ILE A 74 21.47 22.91 -13.66
CA ILE A 74 20.70 21.85 -14.34
C ILE A 74 19.89 22.44 -15.49
N ALA A 75 19.15 23.51 -15.24
CA ALA A 75 18.33 24.18 -16.24
C ALA A 75 19.17 24.74 -17.40
N ALA A 76 20.34 25.32 -17.10
CA ALA A 76 21.28 25.82 -18.10
C ALA A 76 21.83 24.68 -18.98
N CYS A 77 22.17 23.53 -18.39
CA CYS A 77 22.64 22.37 -19.16
C CYS A 77 21.54 21.77 -20.04
N LYS A 78 20.31 21.67 -19.50
CA LYS A 78 19.16 21.10 -20.21
C LYS A 78 18.76 21.97 -21.41
N THR A 79 18.68 23.29 -21.21
CA THR A 79 18.38 24.26 -22.28
C THR A 79 19.48 24.32 -23.34
N ALA A 80 20.74 24.08 -22.96
CA ALA A 80 21.87 23.94 -23.88
C ALA A 80 21.94 22.58 -24.61
N SER A 81 20.86 21.78 -24.57
CA SER A 81 20.71 20.50 -25.31
C SER A 81 21.70 19.41 -24.89
N SER A 82 22.00 19.31 -23.59
CA SER A 82 22.70 18.13 -23.06
C SER A 82 21.89 16.85 -23.30
N LYS A 83 22.56 15.73 -23.60
CA LYS A 83 21.92 14.42 -23.80
C LYS A 83 21.23 13.92 -22.52
N ARG A 84 21.89 14.12 -21.38
CA ARG A 84 21.40 13.74 -20.05
C ARG A 84 22.06 14.61 -18.98
N VAL A 85 21.30 15.00 -17.96
CA VAL A 85 21.79 15.72 -16.79
C VAL A 85 21.59 14.88 -15.53
N THR A 86 22.68 14.50 -14.86
CA THR A 86 22.67 13.77 -13.61
C THR A 86 23.11 14.68 -12.46
N ALA A 87 22.25 14.86 -11.46
CA ALA A 87 22.58 15.59 -10.24
C ALA A 87 23.34 14.67 -9.27
N VAL A 88 24.59 15.01 -8.94
CA VAL A 88 25.43 14.27 -7.99
C VAL A 88 25.43 15.03 -6.68
N LEU A 89 24.69 14.51 -5.70
CA LEU A 89 24.40 15.10 -4.40
C LEU A 89 25.02 14.26 -3.27
N PRO A 90 26.32 14.43 -2.94
CA PRO A 90 26.95 13.63 -1.90
C PRO A 90 26.25 13.69 -0.54
N LEU A 91 25.79 14.87 -0.14
CA LEU A 91 24.82 15.07 0.93
C LEU A 91 23.52 15.61 0.31
N PHE A 92 22.42 14.88 0.50
CA PHE A 92 21.12 15.31 0.03
C PHE A 92 20.55 16.43 0.92
N PRO A 93 20.22 17.62 0.37
CA PRO A 93 19.71 18.74 1.16
C PRO A 93 18.32 18.41 1.73
N TYR A 94 17.99 18.98 2.90
CA TYR A 94 16.70 18.77 3.60
C TYR A 94 16.37 17.33 4.02
N SER A 95 17.29 16.37 3.89
CA SER A 95 17.07 14.95 4.21
C SER A 95 16.68 14.63 5.65
N ARG A 96 16.89 15.54 6.63
CA ARG A 96 16.46 15.35 8.03
C ARG A 96 15.00 15.70 8.31
N GLN A 97 14.29 16.23 7.33
CA GLN A 97 12.89 16.64 7.47
C GLN A 97 12.01 15.58 6.79
N PRO A 98 11.56 14.55 7.51
CA PRO A 98 10.72 13.52 6.91
C PRO A 98 9.35 14.08 6.54
N ASP A 99 8.76 13.57 5.46
CA ASP A 99 7.41 13.96 5.01
C ASP A 99 6.28 13.28 5.84
N VAL A 100 6.60 12.78 7.03
CA VAL A 100 5.62 12.23 7.97
C VAL A 100 4.97 13.36 8.80
N PRO A 101 3.63 13.32 9.03
CA PRO A 101 2.99 14.26 9.95
C PRO A 101 3.66 14.17 11.33
N PHE A 102 4.00 15.31 11.91
CA PHE A 102 4.53 15.36 13.27
C PHE A 102 3.55 14.71 14.23
N MET A 103 3.93 13.56 14.79
CA MET A 103 3.24 12.99 15.94
C MET A 103 3.85 13.60 17.21
N PRO A 104 3.05 14.14 18.15
CA PRO A 104 3.57 14.83 19.34
C PRO A 104 4.54 14.01 20.20
N ASN A 105 4.57 12.68 20.01
CA ASN A 105 5.32 11.74 20.83
C ASN A 105 6.52 11.05 20.13
N SER A 106 6.90 11.41 18.90
CA SER A 106 8.14 10.88 18.28
C SER A 106 9.24 11.94 18.19
N THR A 107 10.27 11.79 19.03
CA THR A 107 11.68 12.24 18.87
C THR A 107 11.95 13.41 17.89
N GLY A 108 12.08 14.63 18.43
CA GLY A 108 12.24 15.88 17.66
C GLY A 108 13.64 16.46 17.48
N ALA A 109 13.68 17.71 16.99
CA ALA A 109 14.86 18.59 17.00
C ALA A 109 14.87 19.48 18.29
N PRO A 110 16.04 19.89 18.80
CA PRO A 110 16.13 20.68 20.05
C PRO A 110 16.01 22.20 19.80
N SER A 111 15.23 22.90 20.62
CA SER A 111 15.31 24.35 20.83
C SER A 111 16.19 24.62 22.06
N ILE A 112 17.19 25.49 21.92
CA ILE A 112 18.12 25.91 22.99
C ILE A 112 17.59 27.23 23.57
N SER A 113 17.36 27.29 24.88
CA SER A 113 17.00 28.51 25.61
C SER A 113 18.23 29.17 26.24
N THR A 114 18.42 30.47 26.02
CA THR A 114 19.29 31.33 26.84
C THR A 114 18.53 32.58 27.28
N THR A 115 18.91 33.06 28.47
CA THR A 115 18.23 34.02 29.36
C THR A 115 18.30 35.49 28.94
N LYS A 116 17.39 36.28 29.55
CA LYS A 116 16.96 37.68 29.36
C LYS A 116 18.04 38.78 29.42
N ASP A 117 17.74 39.94 28.81
CA ASP A 117 17.69 41.28 29.45
C ASP A 117 16.91 42.31 28.57
N SER A 118 16.63 43.50 29.14
CA SER A 118 15.40 44.31 29.16
C SER A 118 15.13 45.43 28.10
N CYS A 119 13.85 45.84 28.00
CA CYS A 119 13.24 47.13 27.50
C CYS A 119 13.28 47.44 25.99
N THR A 120 12.36 48.17 25.32
CA THR A 120 11.05 48.84 25.57
C THR A 120 10.37 49.10 24.19
N PHE A 121 9.04 49.33 24.21
CA PHE A 121 8.06 49.78 23.17
C PHE A 121 8.60 50.62 21.97
N GLU A 122 8.04 50.68 20.75
CA GLU A 122 6.65 51.03 20.36
C GLU A 122 6.34 50.88 18.83
N SER A 123 5.07 50.64 18.46
CA SER A 123 4.37 50.94 17.18
C SER A 123 4.70 50.23 15.84
N ALA A 124 3.69 49.55 15.29
CA ALA A 124 3.61 48.98 13.94
C ALA A 124 3.10 50.00 12.89
N PRO A 125 3.29 49.70 11.58
CA PRO A 125 2.19 49.94 10.64
C PRO A 125 1.89 48.78 9.68
N THR A 126 0.62 48.74 9.31
CA THR A 126 -0.13 47.82 8.44
C THR A 126 0.20 47.94 6.95
N THR A 127 0.12 46.81 6.23
CA THR A 127 0.21 46.66 4.77
C THR A 127 -0.96 47.31 4.02
N PRO A 128 -0.78 47.81 2.77
CA PRO A 128 -1.71 48.73 2.11
C PRO A 128 -2.84 48.05 1.30
N ARG A 129 -4.02 48.71 1.28
CA ARG A 129 -5.14 48.48 0.34
C ARG A 129 -4.91 49.18 -1.01
N PRO A 130 -5.62 48.76 -2.09
CA PRO A 130 -5.46 49.35 -3.42
C PRO A 130 -6.13 50.73 -3.54
N LEU A 131 -5.47 51.60 -4.28
CA LEU A 131 -5.80 53.01 -4.52
C LEU A 131 -7.08 53.21 -5.36
N SER A 132 -8.03 53.96 -4.81
CA SER A 132 -8.98 54.78 -5.59
C SER A 132 -8.52 56.24 -5.57
N LYS A 133 -8.58 56.87 -6.75
CA LYS A 133 -8.28 58.29 -7.02
C LYS A 133 -9.00 59.21 -6.02
N ASP A 134 -8.28 60.18 -5.44
CA ASP A 134 -8.70 61.57 -5.57
C ASP A 134 -7.61 62.61 -5.25
N ARG A 135 -7.91 63.81 -5.72
CA ARG A 135 -7.08 64.98 -6.04
C ARG A 135 -6.38 65.73 -4.89
N LYS A 136 -5.23 66.32 -5.30
CA LYS A 136 -4.69 67.68 -5.01
C LYS A 136 -4.26 68.04 -3.57
N GLY A 137 -3.02 68.53 -3.47
CA GLY A 137 -2.79 69.79 -2.74
C GLY A 137 -1.44 69.97 -2.02
N TYR A 138 -0.50 70.61 -2.73
CA TYR A 138 0.48 71.59 -2.26
C TYR A 138 1.85 71.21 -1.62
N PHE A 139 2.92 71.58 -2.36
CA PHE A 139 4.20 72.27 -2.02
C PHE A 139 5.04 71.74 -0.83
N ASN A 140 6.38 71.71 -0.82
CA ASN A 140 7.36 72.51 -1.56
C ASN A 140 8.76 71.87 -1.59
N GLU A 141 9.57 72.39 -2.51
CA GLU A 141 10.95 72.08 -2.88
C GLU A 141 12.00 72.25 -1.75
N ALA A 142 13.17 71.61 -1.90
CA ALA A 142 14.43 72.35 -2.13
C ALA A 142 15.68 71.44 -2.20
N ASN A 143 16.39 71.59 -3.33
CA ASN A 143 17.84 71.62 -3.55
C ASN A 143 18.66 70.31 -3.41
N ALA A 144 19.20 69.74 -4.50
CA ALA A 144 20.30 70.22 -5.38
C ALA A 144 21.65 70.29 -4.64
N ALA A 145 22.83 69.96 -5.19
CA ALA A 145 23.32 69.32 -6.41
C ALA A 145 24.86 69.27 -6.25
N GLY A 146 25.56 68.46 -7.05
CA GLY A 146 27.02 68.56 -7.23
C GLY A 146 27.68 67.19 -7.50
N THR A 147 27.87 66.80 -8.77
CA THR A 147 29.13 66.89 -9.57
C THR A 147 30.17 65.83 -9.22
N LYS A 148 30.96 65.23 -10.11
CA LYS A 148 30.93 64.86 -11.55
C LYS A 148 32.29 64.16 -11.82
N GLU A 149 32.27 63.13 -12.67
CA GLU A 149 33.34 62.71 -13.64
C GLU A 149 34.67 62.01 -13.21
N ASN A 150 34.74 60.69 -13.49
CA ASN A 150 35.70 59.85 -14.29
C ASN A 150 37.13 60.37 -14.66
N PRO A 151 38.14 59.53 -15.08
CA PRO A 151 38.12 58.12 -15.57
C PRO A 151 39.33 57.16 -15.18
N ARG A 152 39.19 55.88 -15.62
CA ARG A 152 40.14 54.73 -15.83
C ARG A 152 41.67 54.88 -15.62
N VAL A 153 42.33 53.86 -15.06
CA VAL A 153 43.19 52.81 -15.72
C VAL A 153 43.80 51.84 -14.66
N ASP A 154 43.97 50.59 -15.09
CA ASP A 154 44.51 49.35 -14.50
C ASP A 154 45.48 49.41 -13.30
N THR A 155 45.30 48.48 -12.34
CA THR A 155 46.35 47.51 -11.94
C THR A 155 45.82 46.46 -10.96
N LEU A 156 46.18 45.20 -11.23
CA LEU A 156 46.04 44.05 -10.34
C LEU A 156 46.68 44.30 -8.97
N LYS A 157 45.91 44.14 -7.89
CA LYS A 157 46.43 43.72 -6.56
C LYS A 157 45.32 43.05 -5.76
N GLN A 158 45.66 41.89 -5.19
CA GLN A 158 44.88 41.17 -4.19
C GLN A 158 44.47 42.13 -3.07
N GLN A 159 43.17 42.31 -2.87
CA GLN A 159 42.64 42.91 -1.65
C GLN A 159 41.71 41.90 -0.98
N GLN A 160 42.10 41.52 0.25
CA GLN A 160 41.25 40.85 1.21
C GLN A 160 39.99 41.69 1.42
N TYR A 161 38.83 41.14 1.08
CA TYR A 161 37.55 41.77 1.37
C TYR A 161 37.07 41.36 2.77
N PRO A 162 36.41 42.28 3.50
CA PRO A 162 36.18 42.21 4.93
C PRO A 162 35.22 41.08 5.29
N LYS A 163 35.47 40.42 6.44
CA LYS A 163 34.50 39.51 7.07
C LYS A 163 33.19 40.26 7.32
N TYR A 164 32.19 40.00 6.48
CA TYR A 164 30.82 40.38 6.74
C TYR A 164 30.31 39.51 7.89
N THR A 165 30.30 40.05 9.11
CA THR A 165 29.52 39.49 10.21
C THR A 165 28.06 39.90 10.01
N PRO A 166 27.15 38.98 9.67
CA PRO A 166 25.74 39.33 9.56
C PRO A 166 25.23 39.83 10.92
N LYS A 167 24.66 41.04 10.94
CA LYS A 167 23.90 41.53 12.10
C LYS A 167 22.76 40.54 12.37
N SER A 168 22.65 40.10 13.61
CA SER A 168 21.63 39.15 14.05
C SER A 168 20.22 39.69 13.78
N VAL A 169 19.44 38.95 13.00
CA VAL A 169 18.00 39.18 12.83
C VAL A 169 17.31 38.76 14.14
N ILE A 170 16.77 39.72 14.89
CA ILE A 170 16.00 39.47 16.12
C ILE A 170 14.57 39.09 15.71
N THR A 171 14.11 37.90 16.11
CA THR A 171 12.75 37.41 15.85
C THR A 171 11.88 37.54 17.10
N ASN A 172 10.66 38.07 16.95
CA ASN A 172 9.65 38.21 17.99
C ASN A 172 9.37 36.87 18.69
N SER A 173 9.66 36.75 19.98
CA SER A 173 9.42 35.49 20.73
C SER A 173 7.96 35.32 21.20
N ALA A 174 7.07 36.29 20.96
CA ALA A 174 5.66 36.22 21.37
C ALA A 174 4.83 35.16 20.63
N ALA A 175 5.33 34.59 19.52
CA ALA A 175 4.63 33.53 18.80
C ALA A 175 4.81 32.12 19.41
N THR A 176 5.62 31.94 20.46
CA THR A 176 5.92 30.60 21.00
C THR A 176 5.06 30.17 22.20
N HIS A 177 4.17 31.04 22.70
CA HIS A 177 3.21 30.70 23.75
C HIS A 177 1.77 30.44 23.26
N PHE A 178 1.53 30.49 21.94
CA PHE A 178 0.24 30.16 21.32
C PHE A 178 0.39 29.08 20.25
N LEU A 179 1.15 28.02 20.54
CA LEU A 179 0.99 26.79 19.78
C LEU A 179 -0.14 26.00 20.44
N PRO A 180 -1.28 25.78 19.75
CA PRO A 180 -2.35 24.94 20.29
C PRO A 180 -1.79 23.58 20.68
N GLN A 181 -2.30 23.00 21.76
CA GLN A 181 -1.91 21.62 22.06
C GLN A 181 -2.45 20.73 20.93
N ILE A 182 -1.60 19.80 20.50
CA ILE A 182 -1.89 18.95 19.35
C ILE A 182 -2.19 17.57 19.89
N ASP A 183 -3.33 17.02 19.51
CA ASP A 183 -3.71 15.67 19.88
C ASP A 183 -2.82 14.61 19.18
N SER A 184 -2.97 13.34 19.56
CA SER A 184 -2.22 12.23 18.95
C SER A 184 -2.47 12.03 17.45
N GLN A 185 -3.45 12.74 16.86
CA GLN A 185 -3.79 12.70 15.44
C GLN A 185 -3.33 13.95 14.66
N GLY A 186 -2.62 14.88 15.31
CA GLY A 186 -2.06 16.06 14.64
C GLY A 186 -3.05 17.24 14.50
N LYS A 187 -4.17 17.22 15.25
CA LYS A 187 -5.16 18.31 15.25
C LYS A 187 -4.90 19.26 16.41
N THR A 188 -5.00 20.55 16.10
CA THR A 188 -5.01 21.63 17.10
C THR A 188 -6.37 21.69 17.80
N ASP A 189 -6.45 22.37 18.95
CA ASP A 189 -7.71 22.60 19.70
C ASP A 189 -8.83 23.27 18.86
N SER A 190 -8.50 23.87 17.71
CA SER A 190 -9.46 24.44 16.74
C SER A 190 -9.91 23.47 15.64
N GLY A 191 -9.53 22.19 15.73
CA GLY A 191 -9.87 21.14 14.75
C GLY A 191 -9.05 21.18 13.45
N TYR A 192 -8.24 22.22 13.23
CA TYR A 192 -7.36 22.32 12.07
C TYR A 192 -6.14 21.39 12.24
N LYS A 193 -5.89 20.58 11.20
CA LYS A 193 -4.65 19.82 11.07
C LYS A 193 -3.50 20.77 10.78
N GLN A 194 -2.43 20.72 11.57
CA GLN A 194 -1.25 21.52 11.29
C GLN A 194 -0.61 21.02 9.97
N TRP A 195 -0.58 21.88 8.96
CA TRP A 195 0.05 21.57 7.68
C TRP A 195 1.56 21.77 7.81
N ILE A 196 2.31 20.68 7.69
CA ILE A 196 3.78 20.71 7.63
C ILE A 196 4.15 20.54 6.16
N SER A 197 5.03 21.41 5.66
CA SER A 197 5.52 21.32 4.28
C SER A 197 6.32 20.02 4.11
N PRO A 198 5.96 19.15 3.14
CA PRO A 198 6.73 17.96 2.82
C PRO A 198 7.99 18.36 2.05
N ASN A 199 9.00 18.79 2.79
CA ASN A 199 10.20 19.40 2.23
C ASN A 199 11.04 18.40 1.41
N GLY A 200 10.97 17.10 1.72
CA GLY A 200 11.60 16.05 0.91
C GLY A 200 11.03 15.99 -0.51
N THR A 201 9.71 15.87 -0.58
CA THR A 201 8.96 15.87 -1.84
C THR A 201 9.15 17.17 -2.62
N LEU A 202 9.15 18.33 -1.94
CA LEU A 202 9.39 19.62 -2.59
C LEU A 202 10.76 19.67 -3.29
N ILE A 203 11.83 19.26 -2.60
CA ILE A 203 13.19 19.27 -3.15
C ILE A 203 13.32 18.29 -4.32
N ALA A 204 12.71 17.11 -4.23
CA ALA A 204 12.70 16.13 -5.32
C ALA A 204 11.96 16.66 -6.57
N ASN A 205 10.83 17.33 -6.36
CA ASN A 205 10.07 17.96 -7.44
C ASN A 205 10.86 19.09 -8.11
N LEU A 206 11.49 19.97 -7.33
CA LEU A 206 12.29 21.08 -7.87
C LEU A 206 13.46 20.58 -8.73
N LEU A 207 14.18 19.54 -8.29
CA LEU A 207 15.25 18.91 -9.08
C LEU A 207 14.73 18.30 -10.39
N THR A 208 13.58 17.61 -10.33
CA THR A 208 12.95 17.00 -11.50
C THR A 208 12.48 18.08 -12.48
N THR A 209 11.82 19.13 -11.99
CA THR A 209 11.31 20.25 -12.79
C THR A 209 12.42 21.09 -13.42
N ALA A 210 13.56 21.25 -12.73
CA ALA A 210 14.73 21.92 -13.30
C ALA A 210 15.34 21.16 -14.48
N GLY A 211 15.02 19.86 -14.64
CA GLY A 211 15.44 19.06 -15.79
C GLY A 211 16.48 17.99 -15.48
N ALA A 212 16.65 17.60 -14.21
CA ALA A 212 17.49 16.44 -13.88
C ALA A 212 16.86 15.15 -14.39
N ASP A 213 17.65 14.31 -15.06
CA ASP A 213 17.22 13.03 -15.60
C ASP A 213 17.55 11.85 -14.65
N ARG A 214 18.44 12.08 -13.68
CA ARG A 214 18.90 11.09 -12.69
C ARG A 214 19.53 11.80 -11.49
N VAL A 215 19.49 11.16 -10.31
CA VAL A 215 20.19 11.63 -9.10
C VAL A 215 21.15 10.55 -8.60
N ILE A 216 22.36 10.93 -8.22
CA ILE A 216 23.30 10.10 -7.47
C ILE A 216 23.48 10.73 -6.10
N THR A 217 23.29 9.96 -5.03
CA THR A 217 23.48 10.45 -3.66
C THR A 217 24.15 9.39 -2.79
N MET A 218 24.46 9.68 -1.53
CA MET A 218 25.07 8.71 -0.61
C MET A 218 24.36 8.75 0.74
N ASP A 219 24.09 7.57 1.31
CA ASP A 219 23.49 7.33 2.62
C ASP A 219 22.38 8.32 3.02
N LEU A 220 21.34 8.40 2.17
CA LEU A 220 20.10 9.12 2.51
C LEU A 220 19.64 8.84 3.95
N HIS A 221 19.29 9.91 4.68
CA HIS A 221 18.81 9.85 6.06
C HIS A 221 17.62 8.90 6.22
N ASP A 222 16.64 9.02 5.31
CA ASP A 222 15.56 8.05 5.13
C ASP A 222 15.65 7.42 3.73
N PRO A 223 15.81 6.09 3.60
CA PRO A 223 15.78 5.42 2.30
C PRO A 223 14.50 5.70 1.48
N GLN A 224 13.40 6.09 2.12
CA GLN A 224 12.13 6.45 1.46
C GLN A 224 12.23 7.65 0.53
N PHE A 225 13.22 8.55 0.70
CA PHE A 225 13.42 9.70 -0.20
C PHE A 225 13.61 9.28 -1.67
N GLN A 226 14.07 8.05 -1.94
CA GLN A 226 14.15 7.52 -3.31
C GLN A 226 12.77 7.45 -3.98
N GLY A 227 11.72 7.17 -3.22
CA GLY A 227 10.35 7.06 -3.73
C GLY A 227 9.69 8.39 -4.08
N PHE A 228 10.29 9.52 -3.72
CA PHE A 228 9.77 10.85 -4.05
C PHE A 228 10.24 11.37 -5.42
N PHE A 229 11.19 10.69 -6.06
CA PHE A 229 11.65 11.03 -7.40
C PHE A 229 10.91 10.22 -8.46
N ASN A 230 10.49 10.89 -9.52
CA ASN A 230 10.00 10.24 -10.75
C ASN A 230 11.15 9.86 -11.71
N ILE A 231 12.39 10.17 -11.33
CA ILE A 231 13.63 9.90 -12.06
C ILE A 231 14.49 8.90 -11.27
N PRO A 232 15.37 8.11 -11.92
CA PRO A 232 16.21 7.14 -11.22
C PRO A 232 17.11 7.80 -10.16
N VAL A 233 17.15 7.21 -8.97
CA VAL A 233 18.02 7.64 -7.87
C VAL A 233 18.97 6.51 -7.50
N ASP A 234 20.27 6.76 -7.63
CA ASP A 234 21.34 5.85 -7.21
C ASP A 234 21.84 6.29 -5.82
N ASN A 235 21.32 5.66 -4.76
CA ASN A 235 21.79 5.86 -3.38
C ASN A 235 22.98 4.96 -3.08
N LEU A 236 24.17 5.55 -3.01
CA LEU A 236 25.43 4.91 -2.67
C LEU A 236 25.53 4.71 -1.15
N HIS A 237 26.35 3.76 -0.71
CA HIS A 237 26.50 3.45 0.72
C HIS A 237 27.96 3.58 1.16
N SER A 238 28.21 4.28 2.27
CA SER A 238 29.54 4.36 2.89
C SER A 238 29.83 3.16 3.82
N ARG A 239 28.82 2.34 4.11
CA ARG A 239 28.96 1.14 4.97
C ARG A 239 30.18 0.25 4.64
N PRO A 240 30.52 -0.05 3.36
CA PRO A 240 31.74 -0.80 3.05
C PRO A 240 33.03 -0.10 3.47
N LEU A 241 33.09 1.25 3.40
CA LEU A 241 34.23 2.04 3.86
C LEU A 241 34.32 2.02 5.40
N MET A 242 33.20 2.25 6.09
CA MET A 242 33.14 2.20 7.56
C MET A 242 33.54 0.83 8.09
N LYS A 243 33.00 -0.25 7.49
CA LYS A 243 33.37 -1.63 7.82
C LYS A 243 34.87 -1.86 7.63
N ARG A 244 35.43 -1.43 6.50
CA ARG A 244 36.86 -1.58 6.24
C ARG A 244 37.69 -0.79 7.25
N TYR A 245 37.26 0.41 7.61
CA TYR A 245 37.94 1.21 8.62
C TYR A 245 37.99 0.49 9.98
N ILE A 246 36.85 -0.05 10.43
CA ILE A 246 36.76 -0.81 11.68
C ILE A 246 37.74 -2.00 11.67
N ILE A 247 37.78 -2.76 10.57
CA ILE A 247 38.65 -3.95 10.46
C ILE A 247 40.14 -3.57 10.41
N ASP A 248 40.48 -2.54 9.63
CA ASP A 248 41.88 -2.21 9.34
C ASP A 248 42.52 -1.35 10.45
N TYR A 249 41.75 -0.53 11.18
CA TYR A 249 42.28 0.49 12.10
C TYR A 249 41.84 0.36 13.56
N ILE A 250 40.79 -0.40 13.89
CA ILE A 250 40.37 -0.58 15.29
C ILE A 250 41.05 -1.83 15.86
N PRO A 251 41.89 -1.69 16.91
CA PRO A 251 42.54 -2.84 17.53
C PRO A 251 41.51 -3.76 18.18
N ASN A 252 41.70 -5.08 18.04
CA ASN A 252 40.77 -6.09 18.55
C ASN A 252 39.30 -5.86 18.14
N TYR A 253 39.07 -5.41 16.89
CA TYR A 253 37.72 -5.06 16.40
C TYR A 253 36.66 -6.16 16.63
N ARG A 254 37.04 -7.44 16.72
CA ARG A 254 36.09 -8.55 16.96
C ARG A 254 35.39 -8.46 18.32
N GLU A 255 36.02 -7.83 19.30
CA GLU A 255 35.48 -7.63 20.65
C GLU A 255 34.82 -6.25 20.80
N CYS A 256 34.73 -5.46 19.71
CA CYS A 256 34.10 -4.16 19.75
C CYS A 256 32.57 -4.26 19.80
N VAL A 257 31.95 -3.19 20.28
CA VAL A 257 30.50 -3.01 20.31
C VAL A 257 30.14 -1.90 19.32
N ILE A 258 29.29 -2.22 18.35
CA ILE A 258 28.74 -1.23 17.44
C ILE A 258 27.54 -0.59 18.12
N VAL A 259 27.58 0.72 18.31
CA VAL A 259 26.58 1.46 19.09
C VAL A 259 25.77 2.35 18.17
N SER A 260 24.44 2.34 18.31
CA SER A 260 23.60 3.36 17.70
C SER A 260 23.30 4.48 18.70
N PRO A 261 23.49 5.77 18.31
CA PRO A 261 23.27 6.91 19.21
C PRO A 261 21.78 7.19 19.48
N ASP A 262 20.87 6.64 18.66
CA ASP A 262 19.43 6.73 18.83
C ASP A 262 18.71 5.51 18.22
N SER A 263 17.40 5.42 18.42
CA SER A 263 16.58 4.32 17.87
C SER A 263 16.42 4.36 16.35
N GLY A 264 16.57 5.51 15.70
CA GLY A 264 16.45 5.65 14.25
C GLY A 264 17.63 5.00 13.52
N GLY A 265 18.83 5.13 14.07
CA GLY A 265 20.06 4.54 13.54
C GLY A 265 20.25 3.04 13.81
N ALA A 266 19.35 2.39 14.57
CA ALA A 266 19.55 1.02 15.04
C ALA A 266 19.76 0.01 13.90
N LYS A 267 18.98 0.12 12.81
CA LYS A 267 19.12 -0.75 11.62
C LYS A 267 20.48 -0.59 10.95
N ARG A 268 21.01 0.64 10.88
CA ARG A 268 22.31 0.96 10.27
C ARG A 268 23.45 0.33 11.07
N ALA A 269 23.44 0.54 12.38
CA ALA A 269 24.44 0.01 13.30
C ALA A 269 24.40 -1.53 13.37
N THR A 270 23.22 -2.13 13.49
CA THR A 270 23.04 -3.60 13.51
C THR A 270 23.57 -4.22 12.21
N ALA A 271 23.26 -3.62 11.06
CA ALA A 271 23.75 -4.13 9.79
C ALA A 271 25.28 -4.12 9.72
N ILE A 272 25.96 -3.08 10.24
CA ILE A 272 27.42 -3.11 10.34
C ILE A 272 27.86 -4.24 11.26
N ALA A 273 27.33 -4.32 12.48
CA ALA A 273 27.64 -5.33 13.49
C ALA A 273 27.55 -6.77 12.94
N ASP A 274 26.41 -7.12 12.34
CA ASP A 274 26.16 -8.44 11.74
C ASP A 274 27.18 -8.78 10.64
N SER A 275 27.57 -7.77 9.85
CA SER A 275 28.47 -7.99 8.72
C SER A 275 29.93 -8.22 9.11
N ILE A 276 30.32 -7.87 10.34
CA ILE A 276 31.67 -8.08 10.89
C ILE A 276 31.68 -9.07 12.05
N GLY A 277 30.52 -9.51 12.54
CA GLY A 277 30.37 -10.45 13.65
C GLY A 277 30.65 -9.82 15.02
N CYS A 278 30.31 -8.55 15.21
CA CYS A 278 30.51 -7.82 16.47
C CYS A 278 29.19 -7.63 17.22
N THR A 279 29.28 -7.33 18.51
CA THR A 279 28.09 -7.09 19.34
C THR A 279 27.47 -5.71 19.07
N PHE A 280 26.18 -5.56 19.34
CA PHE A 280 25.43 -4.33 19.10
C PHE A 280 24.88 -3.77 20.41
N ALA A 281 24.92 -2.44 20.56
CA ALA A 281 24.26 -1.73 21.64
C ALA A 281 23.47 -0.52 21.11
N LEU A 282 22.43 -0.13 21.85
CA LEU A 282 21.52 0.94 21.49
C LEU A 282 21.40 1.95 22.62
N ILE A 283 21.50 3.23 22.29
CA ILE A 283 21.21 4.32 23.21
C ILE A 283 19.79 4.81 22.94
N HIS A 284 18.92 4.66 23.92
CA HIS A 284 17.54 5.12 23.86
C HIS A 284 17.33 6.34 24.76
N LYS A 285 16.50 7.30 24.33
CA LYS A 285 16.23 8.52 25.10
C LYS A 285 14.76 8.54 25.56
N GLU A 286 14.54 8.33 26.86
CA GLU A 286 13.23 8.49 27.49
C GLU A 286 13.04 9.93 28.00
N ARG A 287 11.82 10.47 27.91
CA ARG A 287 11.44 11.70 28.64
C ARG A 287 10.61 11.28 29.85
N ARG A 288 11.07 11.57 31.07
CA ARG A 288 10.31 11.33 32.31
C ARG A 288 9.93 12.65 32.99
N ALA A 289 8.72 12.72 33.52
CA ALA A 289 8.29 13.79 34.40
C ALA A 289 9.01 13.65 35.76
N LYS A 290 9.54 14.75 36.30
CA LYS A 290 10.24 14.74 37.59
C LYS A 290 9.20 14.61 38.71
N LEU A 291 9.13 13.46 39.40
CA LEU A 291 8.30 13.31 40.61
C LEU A 291 8.84 14.22 41.73
N PRO A 292 7.98 14.89 42.51
CA PRO A 292 8.41 15.63 43.70
C PRO A 292 8.91 14.63 44.75
N LYS A 293 10.10 14.88 45.31
CA LYS A 293 10.68 14.04 46.36
C LYS A 293 10.07 14.41 47.71
N GLY A 294 9.32 13.47 48.30
CA GLY A 294 8.91 13.45 49.71
C GLY A 294 8.24 12.11 50.05
N PRO A 295 8.45 11.53 51.25
CA PRO A 295 7.82 10.26 51.61
C PRO A 295 6.31 10.43 51.85
N PRO A 296 5.48 9.40 51.56
CA PRO A 296 4.03 9.49 51.73
C PRO A 296 3.67 9.47 53.21
N GLN A 297 2.93 10.48 53.69
CA GLN A 297 2.40 10.50 55.06
C GLN A 297 1.10 9.67 55.14
N THR A 298 1.05 8.80 56.14
CA THR A 298 -0.09 7.94 56.50
C THR A 298 -1.16 8.74 57.25
N SER A 299 -2.42 8.49 56.91
CA SER A 299 -3.59 9.06 57.58
C SER A 299 -3.80 8.48 58.98
N SER A 300 -3.93 9.33 60.00
CA SER A 300 -4.52 8.96 61.30
C SER A 300 -5.25 10.14 61.95
N SER A 301 -6.53 9.87 62.25
CA SER A 301 -7.42 10.32 63.35
C SER A 301 -7.34 11.71 64.00
N MET A 302 -8.54 12.33 64.03
CA MET A 302 -9.22 13.04 65.12
C MET A 302 -8.64 14.34 65.73
N GLY A 303 -9.55 15.32 65.93
CA GLY A 303 -9.52 16.14 67.15
C GLY A 303 -9.71 17.65 66.97
N SER A 304 -10.95 18.09 67.11
CA SER A 304 -11.49 19.42 67.48
C SER A 304 -10.58 20.47 68.16
N GLY A 305 -10.78 21.75 67.81
CA GLY A 305 -10.36 22.90 68.64
C GLY A 305 -10.65 24.29 68.05
N LEU A 306 -11.57 25.02 68.71
CA LEU A 306 -11.91 26.46 68.69
C LEU A 306 -10.71 27.43 68.53
N ALA A 307 -10.76 28.72 68.14
CA ALA A 307 -11.75 29.71 67.67
C ALA A 307 -10.99 31.03 67.32
N ILE A 308 -11.73 32.05 66.84
CA ILE A 308 -11.54 33.52 67.04
C ILE A 308 -11.21 34.42 65.81
N SER A 309 -12.23 35.22 65.47
CA SER A 309 -12.35 36.63 65.01
C SER A 309 -11.81 37.17 63.66
N GLN A 310 -12.76 37.84 62.99
CA GLN A 310 -12.82 38.78 61.83
C GLN A 310 -11.84 39.99 61.85
N PRO A 311 -11.82 40.94 60.85
CA PRO A 311 -12.64 41.11 59.64
C PRO A 311 -11.90 41.37 58.30
N VAL A 312 -12.73 41.41 57.26
CA VAL A 312 -12.53 41.53 55.81
C VAL A 312 -12.10 42.94 55.36
N GLN A 313 -11.12 43.03 54.44
CA GLN A 313 -11.10 44.03 53.36
C GLN A 313 -10.17 43.62 52.18
N ASN A 314 -10.82 43.42 51.02
CA ASN A 314 -10.36 43.53 49.62
C ASN A 314 -9.07 42.80 49.16
N ALA A 315 -9.23 41.54 48.74
CA ALA A 315 -8.41 40.96 47.67
C ALA A 315 -9.27 40.02 46.81
N VAL A 316 -9.20 40.21 45.50
CA VAL A 316 -9.83 39.41 44.44
C VAL A 316 -9.48 37.92 44.61
N PRO A 317 -10.43 36.97 44.51
CA PRO A 317 -10.09 35.55 44.48
C PRO A 317 -9.42 35.21 43.15
N GLN A 318 -8.11 35.03 43.16
CA GLN A 318 -7.42 34.29 42.10
C GLN A 318 -7.81 32.81 42.24
N SER A 319 -8.37 32.26 41.16
CA SER A 319 -8.72 30.85 41.00
C SER A 319 -7.55 29.91 41.33
N PRO A 320 -7.78 28.78 42.01
CA PRO A 320 -6.73 27.82 42.39
C PRO A 320 -6.43 26.87 41.23
N TYR A 321 -5.85 27.36 40.13
CA TYR A 321 -5.37 26.49 39.03
C TYR A 321 -4.09 27.03 38.40
N HIS A 322 -3.01 27.07 39.17
CA HIS A 322 -1.66 27.03 38.63
C HIS A 322 -0.86 25.89 39.26
N GLN A 323 -1.23 24.66 38.89
CA GLN A 323 -0.26 23.56 38.90
C GLN A 323 0.73 23.81 37.76
N GLY A 324 1.95 24.24 38.10
CA GLY A 324 3.03 24.39 37.13
C GLY A 324 3.27 23.08 36.39
N THR A 325 3.32 23.14 35.06
CA THR A 325 3.64 21.99 34.22
C THR A 325 4.96 21.35 34.67
N PRO A 326 5.02 20.02 34.87
CA PRO A 326 6.23 19.37 35.34
C PRO A 326 7.34 19.52 34.29
N LYS A 327 8.49 20.11 34.68
CA LYS A 327 9.69 20.13 33.83
C LYS A 327 10.10 18.70 33.50
N MET A 328 9.92 18.29 32.25
CA MET A 328 10.35 16.99 31.76
C MET A 328 11.89 16.90 31.74
N VAL A 329 12.43 15.81 32.28
CA VAL A 329 13.87 15.50 32.23
C VAL A 329 14.09 14.36 31.25
N ALA A 330 14.93 14.59 30.24
CA ALA A 330 15.30 13.56 29.28
C ALA A 330 16.39 12.64 29.87
N THR A 331 16.02 11.41 30.22
CA THR A 331 16.93 10.36 30.71
C THR A 331 17.38 9.50 29.54
N THR A 332 18.67 9.18 29.45
CA THR A 332 19.22 8.35 28.37
C THR A 332 19.55 6.98 28.95
N MET A 333 19.06 5.91 28.33
CA MET A 333 19.32 4.52 28.72
C MET A 333 20.19 3.84 27.66
N LEU A 334 21.17 3.05 28.11
CA LEU A 334 21.98 2.19 27.27
C LEU A 334 21.43 0.76 27.34
N VAL A 335 21.25 0.13 26.18
CA VAL A 335 20.85 -1.27 26.05
C VAL A 335 21.98 -2.02 25.33
N GLY A 336 22.68 -2.89 26.04
CA GLY A 336 23.82 -3.66 25.55
C GLY A 336 25.05 -3.52 26.45
N ASP A 337 25.88 -4.56 26.53
CA ASP A 337 27.07 -4.58 27.38
C ASP A 337 28.27 -3.93 26.69
N VAL A 338 28.74 -2.82 27.25
CA VAL A 338 29.84 -1.99 26.74
C VAL A 338 31.07 -1.96 27.65
N LYS A 339 31.00 -2.64 28.81
CA LYS A 339 32.03 -2.56 29.84
C LYS A 339 33.34 -3.16 29.34
N ASP A 340 34.45 -2.44 29.53
CA ASP A 340 35.81 -2.79 29.11
C ASP A 340 36.00 -3.01 27.60
N LYS A 341 35.01 -2.65 26.77
CA LYS A 341 35.02 -2.84 25.31
C LYS A 341 35.28 -1.55 24.54
N VAL A 342 35.72 -1.69 23.29
CA VAL A 342 35.79 -0.59 22.33
C VAL A 342 34.41 -0.36 21.73
N CYS A 343 33.86 0.84 21.87
CA CYS A 343 32.56 1.22 21.34
C CYS A 343 32.71 2.05 20.07
N VAL A 344 31.93 1.72 19.05
CA VAL A 344 31.92 2.43 17.76
C VAL A 344 30.52 2.96 17.49
N LEU A 345 30.32 4.25 17.70
CA LEU A 345 29.09 4.97 17.36
C LEU A 345 28.97 5.08 15.84
N ILE A 346 27.84 4.62 15.28
CA ILE A 346 27.54 4.70 13.85
C ILE A 346 26.33 5.60 13.62
N ASP A 347 26.48 6.59 12.74
CA ASP A 347 25.41 7.51 12.35
C ASP A 347 25.51 7.90 10.85
N ASP A 348 24.43 8.31 10.19
CA ASP A 348 24.53 8.91 8.84
C ASP A 348 25.15 10.29 8.92
N LEU A 349 24.65 11.13 9.83
CA LEU A 349 24.86 12.56 9.73
C LEU A 349 24.96 13.19 11.10
N VAL A 350 25.99 14.01 11.28
CA VAL A 350 26.18 14.77 12.51
C VAL A 350 26.25 16.26 12.21
N ASP A 351 25.37 16.99 12.87
CA ASP A 351 25.20 18.43 12.71
C ASP A 351 25.81 19.21 13.88
N THR A 352 25.12 19.34 15.01
CA THR A 352 25.61 20.09 16.19
C THR A 352 26.50 19.27 17.13
N SER A 353 26.72 17.99 16.82
CA SER A 353 27.44 16.98 17.61
C SER A 353 26.92 16.71 19.04
N TYR A 354 25.76 17.26 19.42
CA TYR A 354 25.23 17.11 20.78
C TYR A 354 24.90 15.65 21.13
N THR A 355 24.24 14.94 20.22
CA THR A 355 23.81 13.55 20.44
C THR A 355 25.01 12.62 20.62
N ILE A 356 25.97 12.67 19.69
CA ILE A 356 27.14 11.77 19.72
C ILE A 356 28.08 12.06 20.90
N THR A 357 28.21 13.31 21.34
CA THR A 357 29.07 13.66 22.48
C THR A 357 28.45 13.24 23.80
N ARG A 358 27.11 13.32 23.93
CA ARG A 358 26.38 12.79 25.08
C ARG A 358 26.39 11.26 25.10
N ALA A 359 26.24 10.62 23.95
CA ALA A 359 26.36 9.17 23.80
C ALA A 359 27.76 8.69 24.22
N ALA A 360 28.81 9.38 23.78
CA ALA A 360 30.17 9.04 24.17
C ALA A 360 30.42 9.18 25.67
N LYS A 361 29.85 10.23 26.29
CA LYS A 361 29.90 10.38 27.75
C LYS A 361 29.23 9.21 28.46
N LEU A 362 28.00 8.85 28.06
CA LEU A 362 27.28 7.73 28.64
C LEU A 362 28.06 6.41 28.49
N LEU A 363 28.63 6.15 27.32
CA LEU A 363 29.42 4.93 27.09
C LEU A 363 30.65 4.87 28.01
N LYS A 364 31.35 5.98 28.20
CA LYS A 364 32.50 6.05 29.11
C LYS A 364 32.07 5.92 30.58
N ASP A 365 30.95 6.52 30.97
CA ASP A 365 30.37 6.39 32.32
C ASP A 365 29.99 4.92 32.62
N GLU A 366 29.53 4.16 31.61
CA GLU A 366 29.22 2.72 31.70
C GLU A 366 30.45 1.80 31.51
N GLY A 367 31.67 2.38 31.49
CA GLY A 367 32.92 1.62 31.47
C GLY A 367 33.48 1.26 30.10
N ALA A 368 33.07 1.92 29.02
CA ALA A 368 33.68 1.72 27.70
C ALA A 368 35.16 2.16 27.68
N LYS A 369 36.03 1.32 27.12
CA LYS A 369 37.49 1.57 27.06
C LYS A 369 37.82 2.70 26.09
N TYR A 370 37.33 2.59 24.85
CA TYR A 370 37.49 3.60 23.80
C TYR A 370 36.17 3.84 23.08
N VAL A 371 35.91 5.08 22.65
CA VAL A 371 34.71 5.48 21.92
C VAL A 371 35.10 6.16 20.60
N TYR A 372 34.83 5.47 19.49
CA TYR A 372 34.96 5.98 18.13
C TYR A 372 33.60 6.44 17.62
N ALA A 373 33.56 7.51 16.83
CA ALA A 373 32.33 7.95 16.15
C ALA A 373 32.55 7.95 14.62
N LEU A 374 31.93 7.01 13.92
CA LEU A 374 31.96 6.90 12.46
C LEU A 374 30.64 7.45 11.89
N VAL A 375 30.75 8.52 11.11
CA VAL A 375 29.62 9.27 10.56
C VAL A 375 29.78 9.39 9.06
N THR A 376 28.73 9.23 8.26
CA THR A 376 28.87 9.43 6.82
C THR A 376 29.09 10.91 6.49
N HIS A 377 28.20 11.77 6.98
CA HIS A 377 28.12 13.20 6.69
C HIS A 377 28.37 14.03 7.96
N GLY A 378 29.62 14.43 8.19
CA GLY A 378 29.95 15.42 9.22
C GLY A 378 29.65 16.84 8.75
N ILE A 379 28.48 17.38 9.07
CA ILE A 379 28.14 18.79 8.80
C ILE A 379 28.85 19.71 9.79
N PHE A 380 28.90 19.32 11.06
CA PHE A 380 29.59 20.02 12.13
C PHE A 380 29.29 21.53 12.22
N SER A 381 28.01 21.89 12.21
CA SER A 381 27.57 23.29 12.29
C SER A 381 27.61 23.86 13.72
N GLY A 382 27.65 25.19 13.81
CA GLY A 382 27.66 25.91 15.08
C GLY A 382 28.86 25.51 15.95
N ASP A 383 28.59 25.18 17.22
CA ASP A 383 29.63 24.88 18.21
C ASP A 383 30.08 23.39 18.21
N ALA A 384 29.78 22.65 17.13
CA ALA A 384 30.02 21.20 17.02
C ALA A 384 31.49 20.81 17.20
N ILE A 385 32.41 21.55 16.58
CA ILE A 385 33.86 21.28 16.62
C ILE A 385 34.40 21.44 18.04
N ASN A 386 34.00 22.51 18.75
CA ASN A 386 34.39 22.73 20.14
C ASN A 386 33.82 21.63 21.06
N ARG A 387 32.58 21.19 20.82
CA ARG A 387 31.98 20.08 21.57
C ARG A 387 32.73 18.77 21.35
N ILE A 388 33.08 18.44 20.10
CA ILE A 388 33.88 17.24 19.80
C ILE A 388 35.23 17.34 20.51
N SER A 389 35.92 18.48 20.41
CA SER A 389 37.22 18.71 21.06
C SER A 389 37.16 18.45 22.57
N LYS A 390 36.14 19.01 23.26
CA LYS A 390 35.94 18.85 24.72
C LYS A 390 35.28 17.53 25.15
N SER A 391 34.79 16.72 24.20
CA SER A 391 34.09 15.47 24.51
C SER A 391 35.03 14.30 24.80
N GLN A 392 34.47 13.26 25.41
CA GLN A 392 35.14 11.98 25.65
C GLN A 392 35.13 11.04 24.43
N ILE A 393 34.82 11.55 23.23
CA ILE A 393 35.05 10.80 21.98
C ILE A 393 36.55 10.73 21.76
N ASP A 394 37.09 9.54 21.55
CA ASP A 394 38.52 9.35 21.30
C ASP A 394 38.89 9.73 19.85
N LYS A 395 38.05 9.36 18.87
CA LYS A 395 38.26 9.71 17.46
C LYS A 395 36.96 9.79 16.67
N VAL A 396 36.82 10.81 15.84
CA VAL A 396 35.72 11.00 14.89
C VAL A 396 36.20 10.68 13.48
N VAL A 397 35.45 9.86 12.77
CA VAL A 397 35.73 9.45 11.39
C VAL A 397 34.55 9.86 10.53
N THR A 398 34.77 10.74 9.57
CA THR A 398 33.74 11.22 8.63
C THR A 398 34.16 10.97 7.19
N THR A 399 33.27 11.14 6.22
CA THR A 399 33.65 11.17 4.80
C THR A 399 33.88 12.59 4.29
N ASN A 400 34.50 12.73 3.11
CA ASN A 400 34.55 13.98 2.35
C ASN A 400 33.28 14.21 1.49
N SER A 401 32.12 13.68 1.87
CA SER A 401 30.83 14.07 1.25
C SER A 401 30.50 15.55 1.48
N VAL A 402 31.02 16.11 2.57
CA VAL A 402 30.98 17.52 2.94
C VAL A 402 32.45 17.97 3.10
N PRO A 403 32.83 19.20 2.72
CA PRO A 403 34.19 19.69 2.90
C PRO A 403 34.64 19.60 4.37
N GLN A 404 35.81 18.99 4.61
CA GLN A 404 36.37 18.79 5.96
C GLN A 404 37.73 19.47 6.21
N SER A 405 38.30 20.15 5.22
CA SER A 405 39.68 20.68 5.30
C SER A 405 39.89 21.62 6.50
N GLU A 406 38.90 22.47 6.80
CA GLU A 406 38.94 23.38 7.94
C GLU A 406 38.82 22.62 9.28
N ASN A 407 37.92 21.64 9.34
CA ASN A 407 37.68 20.83 10.53
C ASN A 407 38.91 19.98 10.90
N VAL A 408 39.62 19.44 9.89
CA VAL A 408 40.87 18.71 10.07
C VAL A 408 41.97 19.60 10.64
N ALA A 409 42.06 20.87 10.20
CA ALA A 409 43.04 21.81 10.73
C ALA A 409 42.83 22.11 12.23
N ILE A 410 41.56 22.13 12.69
CA ILE A 410 41.20 22.43 14.08
C ILE A 410 41.32 21.20 14.98
N LEU A 411 40.72 20.06 14.59
CA LEU A 411 40.66 18.85 15.41
C LEU A 411 41.89 17.95 15.30
N LYS A 412 42.76 18.18 14.29
CA LYS A 412 44.00 17.45 14.05
C LYS A 412 43.78 15.94 14.14
N GLU A 413 44.44 15.25 15.06
CA GLU A 413 44.42 13.79 15.21
C GLU A 413 43.05 13.23 15.65
N LYS A 414 42.16 14.10 16.19
CA LYS A 414 40.84 13.69 16.68
C LYS A 414 39.82 13.47 15.56
N ILE A 415 40.09 13.94 14.34
CA ILE A 415 39.24 13.72 13.16
C ILE A 415 39.99 13.02 12.04
N GLU A 416 39.34 12.06 11.38
CA GLU A 416 39.85 11.41 10.18
C GLU A 416 38.80 11.44 9.07
N VAL A 417 39.25 11.62 7.83
CA VAL A 417 38.37 11.79 6.66
C VAL A 417 38.57 10.65 5.68
N LEU A 418 37.51 9.88 5.43
CA LEU A 418 37.44 8.83 4.41
C LEU A 418 37.09 9.42 3.05
N ASP A 419 37.88 9.09 2.03
CA ASP A 419 37.66 9.57 0.67
C ASP A 419 36.59 8.76 -0.08
N VAL A 420 35.50 9.42 -0.47
CA VAL A 420 34.39 8.86 -1.26
C VAL A 420 34.50 9.20 -2.75
N SER A 421 35.51 9.97 -3.18
CA SER A 421 35.67 10.38 -4.58
C SER A 421 35.73 9.19 -5.56
N ARG A 422 36.32 8.07 -5.13
CA ARG A 422 36.40 6.83 -5.92
C ARG A 422 35.04 6.16 -6.10
N ILE A 423 34.17 6.23 -5.08
CA ILE A 423 32.83 5.65 -5.13
C ILE A 423 31.97 6.43 -6.12
N PHE A 424 31.99 7.77 -6.04
CA PHE A 424 31.27 8.62 -6.98
C PHE A 424 31.83 8.52 -8.41
N ALA A 425 33.16 8.49 -8.58
CA ALA A 425 33.77 8.30 -9.89
C ALA A 425 33.36 6.96 -10.53
N GLU A 426 33.40 5.87 -9.78
CA GLU A 426 32.98 4.56 -10.29
C GLU A 426 31.47 4.51 -10.58
N ALA A 427 30.63 5.18 -9.78
CA ALA A 427 29.20 5.32 -10.05
C ALA A 427 28.96 6.05 -11.38
N ILE A 428 29.60 7.20 -11.56
CA ILE A 428 29.51 8.02 -12.77
C ILE A 428 29.98 7.21 -13.99
N ARG A 429 31.13 6.54 -13.89
CA ARG A 429 31.69 5.69 -14.97
C ARG A 429 30.71 4.60 -15.38
N ARG A 430 30.11 3.90 -14.40
CA ARG A 430 29.14 2.83 -14.65
C ARG A 430 27.86 3.35 -15.30
N ILE A 431 27.32 4.46 -14.82
CA ILE A 431 26.10 5.08 -15.36
C ILE A 431 26.30 5.55 -16.80
N ASN A 432 27.45 6.17 -17.09
CA ASN A 432 27.81 6.57 -18.44
C ASN A 432 27.94 5.36 -19.38
N ASN A 433 28.46 4.24 -18.89
CA ASN A 433 28.67 3.01 -19.69
C ASN A 433 27.44 2.07 -19.72
N GLY A 434 26.36 2.36 -19.00
CA GLY A 434 25.21 1.45 -18.86
C GLY A 434 25.51 0.20 -18.00
N GLU A 435 26.57 0.23 -17.20
CA GLU A 435 26.93 -0.84 -16.27
C GLU A 435 26.11 -0.76 -14.96
N SER A 436 25.94 -1.90 -14.30
CA SER A 436 25.22 -1.96 -13.02
C SER A 436 26.00 -1.28 -11.88
N VAL A 437 25.38 -0.26 -11.27
CA VAL A 437 25.83 0.46 -10.06
C VAL A 437 25.70 -0.43 -8.81
N SER A 438 24.68 -1.30 -8.75
CA SER A 438 24.40 -2.18 -7.59
C SER A 438 25.51 -3.19 -7.27
N LYS A 439 26.36 -3.55 -8.24
CA LYS A 439 27.54 -4.41 -8.01
C LYS A 439 28.62 -3.75 -7.15
N MET A 440 28.64 -2.42 -7.00
CA MET A 440 29.59 -1.71 -6.14
C MET A 440 29.36 -2.01 -4.64
N SER A 441 28.11 -2.25 -4.25
CA SER A 441 27.74 -2.56 -2.87
C SER A 441 28.29 -3.92 -2.38
N GLN A 442 28.83 -4.76 -3.26
CA GLN A 442 29.31 -6.11 -2.96
C GLN A 442 30.80 -6.36 -3.25
N ALA A 443 31.50 -5.43 -3.92
CA ALA A 443 32.86 -5.68 -4.44
C ALA A 443 33.88 -4.61 -4.03
N VAL A 444 34.51 -4.79 -2.87
CA VAL A 444 35.83 -4.22 -2.57
C VAL A 444 36.77 -5.40 -2.30
N LYS A 445 37.26 -6.05 -3.36
CA LYS A 445 38.34 -7.06 -3.26
C LYS A 445 39.70 -6.36 -3.21
N LYS A 446 40.55 -6.82 -2.27
CA LYS A 446 41.95 -6.44 -2.06
C LYS A 446 42.72 -6.30 -3.39
N ARG A 447 43.31 -5.13 -3.64
CA ARG A 447 44.65 -5.04 -4.25
C ARG A 447 45.62 -4.74 -3.11
N THR A 448 46.23 -5.78 -2.58
CA THR A 448 47.40 -5.67 -1.69
C THR A 448 48.62 -5.39 -2.53
N THR A 449 49.21 -4.23 -2.30
CA THR A 449 50.60 -3.90 -2.63
C THR A 449 51.52 -4.83 -1.85
N ALA A 450 52.16 -5.77 -2.54
CA ALA A 450 53.33 -6.48 -2.05
C ALA A 450 54.39 -6.38 -3.15
N GLY A 451 55.55 -5.82 -2.78
CA GLY A 451 56.64 -5.52 -3.69
C GLY A 451 57.13 -6.76 -4.43
N ARG A 452 57.51 -6.57 -5.70
CA ARG A 452 58.27 -7.55 -6.45
C ARG A 452 59.52 -6.87 -7.00
N LYS A 453 60.67 -7.36 -6.53
CA LYS A 453 62.00 -7.04 -7.02
C LYS A 453 62.10 -7.38 -8.51
N THR A 454 62.89 -6.56 -9.19
CA THR A 454 63.41 -6.63 -10.56
C THR A 454 64.01 -7.98 -10.95
N GLN A 455 63.76 -8.45 -12.18
CA GLN A 455 64.75 -8.84 -13.22
C GLN A 455 64.06 -9.34 -14.52
N PRO A 456 64.78 -9.38 -15.67
CA PRO A 456 64.34 -8.76 -16.92
C PRO A 456 63.61 -9.67 -17.90
N VAL A 457 62.94 -9.03 -18.86
CA VAL A 457 62.30 -9.61 -20.04
C VAL A 457 63.37 -9.96 -21.09
N SER A 458 63.35 -11.19 -21.59
CA SER A 458 63.98 -11.59 -22.85
C SER A 458 62.91 -12.15 -23.79
N ASP A 459 63.00 -11.72 -25.05
CA ASP A 459 62.10 -12.00 -26.15
C ASP A 459 61.84 -13.50 -26.42
N THR A 460 60.60 -13.83 -26.78
CA THR A 460 60.35 -14.83 -27.84
C THR A 460 58.92 -14.69 -28.38
N ILE A 461 58.88 -14.31 -29.66
CA ILE A 461 57.71 -14.35 -30.54
C ILE A 461 57.31 -15.81 -30.74
N ILE A 462 56.03 -16.15 -30.56
CA ILE A 462 55.44 -17.37 -31.15
C ILE A 462 54.06 -17.03 -31.70
N ASP A 463 53.92 -17.30 -33.00
CA ASP A 463 52.79 -17.02 -33.89
C ASP A 463 51.46 -17.66 -33.45
N VAL A 464 50.38 -16.94 -33.75
CA VAL A 464 49.00 -17.42 -33.73
C VAL A 464 48.66 -17.99 -35.10
N PRO A 465 48.27 -19.28 -35.24
CA PRO A 465 47.75 -19.75 -36.51
C PRO A 465 46.28 -19.37 -36.64
N VAL A 466 46.00 -18.49 -37.61
CA VAL A 466 44.69 -18.36 -38.26
C VAL A 466 44.43 -19.64 -39.04
N ARG A 467 43.23 -20.22 -38.96
CA ARG A 467 42.82 -21.29 -39.87
C ARG A 467 41.45 -21.01 -40.48
N ASP A 468 41.48 -21.06 -41.80
CA ASP A 468 40.51 -20.61 -42.79
C ASP A 468 39.14 -21.29 -42.76
N GLN A 469 38.17 -20.51 -43.23
CA GLN A 469 36.91 -20.98 -43.77
C GLN A 469 37.14 -21.52 -45.19
N ASN A 470 37.07 -22.84 -45.37
CA ASN A 470 36.36 -23.53 -46.46
C ASN A 470 36.86 -24.98 -46.60
N SER A 471 36.01 -25.95 -46.21
CA SER A 471 35.97 -27.24 -46.91
C SER A 471 34.64 -27.94 -46.64
N ASN A 472 33.82 -28.05 -47.69
CA ASN A 472 32.73 -29.01 -47.78
C ASN A 472 33.29 -30.45 -47.76
N SER A 473 32.69 -31.31 -46.95
CA SER A 473 32.26 -32.69 -47.26
C SER A 473 32.52 -33.72 -46.15
N LYS A 474 31.54 -34.64 -46.06
CA LYS A 474 31.54 -35.93 -45.35
C LYS A 474 31.25 -35.92 -43.85
N ARG A 475 29.94 -35.93 -43.58
CA ARG A 475 29.23 -36.52 -42.43
C ARG A 475 30.01 -37.68 -41.79
N ASN A 476 30.43 -37.49 -40.55
CA ASN A 476 30.87 -38.56 -39.68
C ASN A 476 29.63 -39.15 -38.98
N LYS A 477 29.10 -40.28 -39.50
CA LYS A 477 27.89 -40.97 -39.01
C LYS A 477 28.08 -41.72 -37.67
N ASN A 478 29.29 -41.75 -37.12
CA ASN A 478 29.60 -42.54 -35.92
C ASN A 478 29.47 -41.77 -34.61
N SER A 479 29.54 -40.43 -34.62
CA SER A 479 29.33 -39.62 -33.39
C SER A 479 27.86 -39.44 -32.99
N LEU A 480 26.92 -39.79 -33.88
CA LEU A 480 25.48 -39.77 -33.59
C LEU A 480 25.01 -41.03 -32.83
N LYS A 481 25.74 -42.16 -32.94
CA LYS A 481 25.36 -43.40 -32.22
C LYS A 481 25.79 -43.41 -30.75
N GLU A 482 26.86 -42.70 -30.37
CA GLU A 482 27.29 -42.60 -28.97
C GLU A 482 26.44 -41.63 -28.13
N VAL A 483 25.81 -40.63 -28.76
CA VAL A 483 24.90 -39.70 -28.07
C VAL A 483 23.51 -40.32 -27.85
N ASP A 484 23.09 -41.23 -28.72
CA ASP A 484 21.82 -41.97 -28.57
C ASP A 484 21.90 -43.12 -27.55
N ALA A 485 23.10 -43.58 -27.18
CA ALA A 485 23.30 -44.69 -26.25
C ALA A 485 23.16 -44.32 -24.75
N TYR A 486 23.13 -43.04 -24.39
CA TYR A 486 23.02 -42.57 -22.99
C TYR A 486 21.62 -42.03 -22.62
N ALA A 487 20.62 -42.23 -23.49
CA ALA A 487 19.26 -41.70 -23.34
C ALA A 487 18.25 -42.66 -22.69
N SER A 488 18.66 -43.84 -22.21
CA SER A 488 17.77 -44.86 -21.63
C SER A 488 17.76 -44.83 -20.09
N ALA A 489 17.17 -43.79 -19.50
CA ALA A 489 16.58 -43.97 -18.17
C ALA A 489 15.29 -44.77 -18.38
N GLU A 490 15.21 -45.98 -17.83
CA GLU A 490 14.05 -46.89 -17.93
C GLU A 490 12.73 -46.16 -17.67
N VAL A 491 11.99 -45.86 -18.75
CA VAL A 491 10.66 -45.25 -18.66
C VAL A 491 9.70 -46.36 -18.24
N GLU A 492 9.00 -46.16 -17.11
CA GLU A 492 7.99 -47.13 -16.67
C GLU A 492 6.89 -47.29 -17.75
N PRO A 493 6.40 -48.51 -17.99
CA PRO A 493 5.47 -48.76 -19.07
C PRO A 493 4.15 -48.01 -18.86
N ASP A 494 3.62 -47.42 -19.94
CA ASP A 494 2.50 -46.48 -19.91
C ASP A 494 1.22 -47.03 -19.27
N TYR A 495 0.97 -48.34 -19.37
CA TYR A 495 -0.21 -48.97 -18.78
C TYR A 495 -0.26 -48.79 -17.25
N LYS A 496 0.89 -48.73 -16.56
CA LYS A 496 0.95 -48.53 -15.10
C LYS A 496 0.41 -47.16 -14.71
N TYR A 497 0.69 -46.13 -15.51
CA TYR A 497 0.15 -44.79 -15.29
C TYR A 497 -1.36 -44.76 -15.48
N TRP A 498 -1.88 -45.45 -16.51
CA TRP A 498 -3.32 -45.51 -16.77
C TRP A 498 -4.08 -46.24 -15.67
N ILE A 499 -3.58 -47.39 -15.20
CA ILE A 499 -4.19 -48.12 -14.08
C ILE A 499 -4.21 -47.25 -12.81
N ALA A 500 -3.08 -46.64 -12.47
CA ALA A 500 -2.97 -45.76 -11.30
C ALA A 500 -3.90 -44.53 -11.40
N LEU A 501 -3.99 -43.92 -12.58
CA LEU A 501 -4.87 -42.79 -12.86
C LEU A 501 -6.35 -43.19 -12.72
N SER A 502 -6.77 -44.29 -13.33
CA SER A 502 -8.14 -44.80 -13.23
C SER A 502 -8.52 -45.13 -11.79
N PHE A 503 -7.62 -45.78 -11.06
CA PHE A 503 -7.81 -46.09 -9.64
C PHE A 503 -8.01 -44.83 -8.79
N ILE A 504 -7.09 -43.86 -8.86
CA ILE A 504 -7.19 -42.64 -8.03
C ILE A 504 -8.38 -41.77 -8.41
N THR A 505 -8.79 -41.78 -9.69
CA THR A 505 -9.98 -41.06 -10.16
C THR A 505 -11.26 -41.69 -9.61
N ALA A 506 -11.36 -43.02 -9.59
CA ALA A 506 -12.49 -43.72 -9.00
C ALA A 506 -12.59 -43.46 -7.48
N VAL A 507 -11.45 -43.44 -6.78
CA VAL A 507 -11.39 -43.09 -5.35
C VAL A 507 -11.81 -41.65 -5.12
N ALA A 508 -11.33 -40.70 -5.93
CA ALA A 508 -11.71 -39.29 -5.83
C ALA A 508 -13.23 -39.10 -6.05
N PHE A 509 -13.80 -39.77 -7.06
CA PHE A 509 -15.24 -39.74 -7.31
C PHE A 509 -16.02 -40.26 -6.10
N TYR A 510 -15.61 -41.40 -5.53
CA TYR A 510 -16.23 -41.96 -4.35
C TYR A 510 -16.18 -40.99 -3.16
N VAL A 511 -15.01 -40.42 -2.86
CA VAL A 511 -14.84 -39.48 -1.74
C VAL A 511 -15.72 -38.24 -1.94
N ARG A 512 -15.73 -37.61 -3.11
CA ARG A 512 -16.47 -36.35 -3.32
C ARG A 512 -18.00 -36.53 -3.42
N PHE A 513 -18.49 -37.65 -3.98
CA PHE A 513 -19.93 -37.89 -4.17
C PHE A 513 -20.63 -38.56 -2.98
N THR A 514 -19.87 -39.11 -2.03
CA THR A 514 -20.46 -39.74 -0.85
C THR A 514 -21.32 -38.73 -0.07
N LYS A 515 -22.57 -39.11 0.24
CA LYS A 515 -23.50 -38.33 1.08
C LYS A 515 -23.72 -36.88 0.62
N LEU A 516 -23.67 -36.56 -0.68
CA LEU A 516 -23.82 -35.18 -1.21
C LEU A 516 -25.10 -34.45 -0.76
N GLY A 517 -26.18 -35.18 -0.49
CA GLY A 517 -27.45 -34.66 0.01
C GLY A 517 -27.46 -34.18 1.47
N THR A 518 -26.44 -34.49 2.28
CA THR A 518 -26.45 -34.19 3.73
C THR A 518 -25.44 -33.10 4.10
N PRO A 519 -25.80 -31.93 4.63
CA PRO A 519 -27.09 -31.55 5.15
C PRO A 519 -28.00 -31.08 4.01
N ASP A 520 -29.29 -31.30 4.17
CA ASP A 520 -30.36 -30.79 3.33
C ASP A 520 -30.73 -29.34 3.68
N LYS A 521 -29.82 -28.65 4.38
CA LYS A 521 -29.93 -27.26 4.81
C LYS A 521 -28.82 -26.40 4.21
N VAL A 522 -29.05 -25.10 4.14
CA VAL A 522 -28.07 -24.11 3.68
C VAL A 522 -26.87 -24.05 4.63
N VAL A 523 -25.66 -24.09 4.05
CA VAL A 523 -24.38 -24.05 4.77
C VAL A 523 -23.70 -22.68 4.62
N PHE A 524 -22.72 -22.37 5.47
CA PHE A 524 -21.86 -21.19 5.35
C PHE A 524 -21.34 -20.99 3.91
N ASP A 525 -21.37 -19.73 3.46
CA ASP A 525 -21.11 -19.28 2.08
C ASP A 525 -22.03 -19.80 0.96
N GLU A 526 -22.78 -20.90 1.15
CA GLU A 526 -23.88 -21.29 0.22
C GLU A 526 -24.97 -20.21 0.19
N VAL A 527 -25.19 -19.52 1.33
CA VAL A 527 -26.05 -18.34 1.45
C VAL A 527 -25.75 -17.28 0.38
N HIS A 528 -24.46 -16.99 0.14
CA HIS A 528 -24.06 -15.95 -0.79
C HIS A 528 -24.18 -16.43 -2.25
N PHE A 529 -23.56 -17.57 -2.57
CA PHE A 529 -23.45 -18.02 -3.96
C PHE A 529 -24.76 -18.62 -4.50
N GLY A 530 -25.56 -19.25 -3.65
CA GLY A 530 -26.92 -19.68 -3.99
C GLY A 530 -27.86 -18.50 -4.27
N LYS A 531 -27.74 -17.43 -3.46
CA LYS A 531 -28.49 -16.18 -3.67
C LYS A 531 -28.11 -15.50 -4.99
N PHE A 532 -26.83 -15.45 -5.32
CA PHE A 532 -26.38 -14.91 -6.61
C PHE A 532 -26.85 -15.74 -7.79
N ALA A 533 -26.82 -17.07 -7.70
CA ALA A 533 -27.36 -17.95 -8.74
C ALA A 533 -28.86 -17.66 -8.98
N SER A 534 -29.60 -17.45 -7.89
CA SER A 534 -31.02 -17.08 -7.92
C SER A 534 -31.26 -15.72 -8.59
N TYR A 535 -30.42 -14.71 -8.34
CA TYR A 535 -30.51 -13.43 -9.03
C TYR A 535 -30.24 -13.51 -10.53
N TYR A 536 -29.34 -14.39 -10.98
CA TYR A 536 -29.16 -14.64 -12.42
C TYR A 536 -30.40 -15.27 -13.06
N LEU A 537 -31.05 -16.21 -12.38
CA LEU A 537 -32.26 -16.87 -12.88
C LEU A 537 -33.45 -15.90 -12.97
N GLU A 538 -33.57 -14.99 -11.99
CA GLU A 538 -34.59 -13.94 -11.98
C GLU A 538 -34.26 -12.71 -12.84
N ARG A 539 -33.02 -12.63 -13.33
CA ARG A 539 -32.49 -11.50 -14.11
C ARG A 539 -32.40 -10.18 -13.34
N THR A 540 -32.33 -10.24 -12.01
CA THR A 540 -32.24 -9.07 -11.12
C THR A 540 -30.79 -8.70 -10.84
N TYR A 541 -30.44 -7.43 -11.03
CA TYR A 541 -29.07 -6.96 -10.85
C TYR A 541 -28.62 -7.03 -9.39
N PHE A 542 -27.38 -7.48 -9.18
CA PHE A 542 -26.73 -7.52 -7.88
C PHE A 542 -25.26 -7.10 -8.01
N PHE A 543 -24.69 -6.60 -6.92
CA PHE A 543 -23.29 -6.21 -6.83
C PHE A 543 -22.52 -7.28 -6.05
N ASP A 544 -21.35 -7.67 -6.55
CA ASP A 544 -20.46 -8.61 -5.89
C ASP A 544 -19.00 -8.28 -6.22
N LEU A 545 -18.10 -8.67 -5.30
CA LEU A 545 -16.66 -8.42 -5.37
C LEU A 545 -15.93 -9.41 -6.27
N HIS A 546 -16.57 -10.54 -6.61
CA HIS A 546 -15.97 -11.57 -7.43
C HIS A 546 -16.40 -11.44 -8.90
N PRO A 547 -15.50 -11.74 -9.85
CA PRO A 547 -15.88 -11.89 -11.25
C PRO A 547 -16.97 -12.96 -11.48
N PRO A 548 -17.72 -12.89 -12.61
CA PRO A 548 -19.00 -13.59 -12.72
C PRO A 548 -18.94 -15.05 -13.18
N PHE A 549 -17.81 -15.57 -13.68
CA PHE A 549 -17.76 -16.86 -14.38
C PHE A 549 -18.27 -18.04 -13.53
N ALA A 550 -17.77 -18.21 -12.30
CA ALA A 550 -18.18 -19.30 -11.43
C ALA A 550 -19.66 -19.19 -11.03
N LYS A 551 -20.14 -17.98 -10.73
CA LYS A 551 -21.54 -17.73 -10.38
C LYS A 551 -22.48 -18.02 -11.56
N LEU A 552 -22.08 -17.63 -12.77
CA LEU A 552 -22.78 -17.95 -14.01
C LEU A 552 -22.84 -19.46 -14.26
N LEU A 553 -21.77 -20.19 -13.94
CA LEU A 553 -21.74 -21.65 -14.09
C LEU A 553 -22.68 -22.34 -13.09
N ILE A 554 -22.75 -21.87 -11.85
CA ILE A 554 -23.74 -22.34 -10.86
C ILE A 554 -25.16 -22.04 -11.37
N ALA A 555 -25.43 -20.80 -11.78
CA ALA A 555 -26.74 -20.41 -12.34
C ALA A 555 -27.12 -21.24 -13.58
N PHE A 556 -26.15 -21.57 -14.44
CA PHE A 556 -26.35 -22.40 -15.62
C PHE A 556 -26.85 -23.81 -15.27
N VAL A 557 -26.35 -24.41 -14.19
CA VAL A 557 -26.87 -25.71 -13.70
C VAL A 557 -28.32 -25.60 -13.23
N GLY A 558 -28.66 -24.50 -12.53
CA GLY A 558 -30.04 -24.23 -12.12
C GLY A 558 -30.98 -24.09 -13.32
N TRP A 559 -30.53 -23.34 -14.33
CA TRP A 559 -31.26 -23.15 -15.57
C TRP A 559 -31.44 -24.46 -16.35
N LEU A 560 -30.39 -25.30 -16.42
CA LEU A 560 -30.41 -26.61 -17.09
C LEU A 560 -31.44 -27.58 -16.49
N ILE A 561 -31.73 -27.43 -15.19
CA ILE A 561 -32.69 -28.27 -14.45
C ILE A 561 -34.09 -27.66 -14.43
N GLY A 562 -34.25 -26.42 -14.92
CA GLY A 562 -35.53 -25.71 -14.94
C GLY A 562 -35.88 -25.05 -13.61
N TYR A 563 -34.91 -24.76 -12.74
CA TYR A 563 -35.14 -23.99 -11.52
C TYR A 563 -35.24 -22.49 -11.81
N ASN A 564 -36.18 -21.82 -11.14
CA ASN A 564 -36.56 -20.44 -11.43
C ASN A 564 -35.90 -19.38 -10.52
N GLY A 565 -35.18 -19.79 -9.47
CA GLY A 565 -34.47 -18.85 -8.59
C GLY A 565 -35.30 -18.22 -7.48
N LYS A 566 -36.51 -18.70 -7.19
CA LYS A 566 -37.40 -18.07 -6.18
C LYS A 566 -36.83 -18.06 -4.76
N PHE A 567 -36.10 -19.10 -4.36
CA PHE A 567 -35.50 -19.19 -3.02
C PHE A 567 -34.25 -18.32 -2.92
N LYS A 568 -34.15 -17.49 -1.88
CA LYS A 568 -33.12 -16.45 -1.73
C LYS A 568 -31.92 -16.79 -0.85
N PHE A 569 -31.89 -17.98 -0.24
CA PHE A 569 -30.77 -18.44 0.60
C PHE A 569 -30.39 -17.40 1.68
N ASP A 570 -31.37 -16.96 2.46
CA ASP A 570 -31.21 -15.81 3.36
C ASP A 570 -30.47 -16.17 4.66
N ALA A 571 -30.65 -17.37 5.20
CA ALA A 571 -29.99 -17.80 6.43
C ALA A 571 -29.35 -19.18 6.35
N ILE A 572 -28.31 -19.38 7.17
CA ILE A 572 -27.70 -20.70 7.40
C ILE A 572 -28.71 -21.55 8.17
N GLY A 573 -28.95 -22.77 7.71
CA GLY A 573 -29.92 -23.69 8.31
C GLY A 573 -31.27 -23.77 7.59
N ASP A 574 -31.55 -22.88 6.63
CA ASP A 574 -32.78 -22.95 5.83
C ASP A 574 -32.88 -24.30 5.10
N SER A 575 -34.06 -24.92 5.13
CA SER A 575 -34.29 -26.23 4.51
C SER A 575 -34.43 -26.14 2.99
N TYR A 576 -33.66 -26.94 2.26
CA TYR A 576 -33.76 -27.04 0.80
C TYR A 576 -34.98 -27.86 0.33
N THR A 577 -35.37 -28.87 1.11
CA THR A 577 -36.46 -29.80 0.76
C THR A 577 -37.81 -29.13 0.87
N GLU A 578 -38.02 -28.30 1.89
CA GLU A 578 -39.24 -27.50 2.06
C GLU A 578 -39.44 -26.48 0.94
N ASN A 579 -38.32 -25.92 0.44
CA ASN A 579 -38.32 -24.88 -0.59
C ASN A 579 -38.15 -25.41 -2.03
N ASN A 580 -38.16 -26.73 -2.23
CA ASN A 580 -38.01 -27.40 -3.54
C ASN A 580 -36.79 -26.93 -4.36
N VAL A 581 -35.65 -26.71 -3.70
CA VAL A 581 -34.41 -26.25 -4.37
C VAL A 581 -33.61 -27.46 -4.87
N PRO A 582 -33.10 -27.48 -6.12
CA PRO A 582 -32.28 -28.60 -6.63
C PRO A 582 -30.82 -28.53 -6.14
N TYR A 583 -30.61 -28.46 -4.82
CA TYR A 583 -29.29 -28.29 -4.20
C TYR A 583 -28.30 -29.42 -4.51
N ILE A 584 -28.79 -30.66 -4.66
CA ILE A 584 -27.94 -31.82 -5.01
C ILE A 584 -27.25 -31.60 -6.35
N ALA A 585 -27.93 -31.01 -7.32
CA ALA A 585 -27.35 -30.76 -8.63
C ALA A 585 -26.33 -29.61 -8.61
N TYR A 586 -26.61 -28.55 -7.84
CA TYR A 586 -25.61 -27.50 -7.60
C TYR A 586 -24.35 -28.06 -6.93
N ARG A 587 -24.50 -28.89 -5.89
CA ARG A 587 -23.37 -29.56 -5.23
C ARG A 587 -22.67 -30.57 -6.15
N SER A 588 -23.40 -31.19 -7.08
CA SER A 588 -22.82 -32.13 -8.06
C SER A 588 -21.85 -31.42 -9.01
N LEU A 589 -22.10 -30.16 -9.38
CA LEU A 589 -21.16 -29.36 -10.16
C LEU A 589 -19.82 -29.22 -9.44
N SER A 590 -19.86 -28.76 -8.19
CA SER A 590 -18.65 -28.60 -7.36
C SER A 590 -17.94 -29.95 -7.16
N ALA A 591 -18.70 -31.03 -6.93
CA ALA A 591 -18.14 -32.36 -6.69
C ALA A 591 -17.47 -32.94 -7.95
N LEU A 592 -18.05 -32.72 -9.14
CA LEU A 592 -17.43 -33.06 -10.43
C LEU A 592 -16.13 -32.29 -10.62
N GLN A 593 -16.12 -30.99 -10.34
CA GLN A 593 -14.92 -30.16 -10.47
C GLN A 593 -13.82 -30.62 -9.51
N GLY A 594 -14.15 -30.86 -8.24
CA GLY A 594 -13.22 -31.39 -7.25
C GLY A 594 -12.68 -32.77 -7.61
N THR A 595 -13.52 -33.64 -8.18
CA THR A 595 -13.09 -34.95 -8.68
C THR A 595 -12.11 -34.80 -9.85
N ALA A 596 -12.33 -33.83 -10.76
CA ALA A 596 -11.48 -33.58 -11.91
C ALA A 596 -10.10 -32.99 -11.55
N VAL A 597 -9.96 -32.33 -10.40
CA VAL A 597 -8.66 -31.81 -9.92
C VAL A 597 -7.64 -32.93 -9.74
N VAL A 598 -8.05 -34.04 -9.14
CA VAL A 598 -7.16 -35.17 -8.81
C VAL A 598 -6.47 -35.80 -10.04
N PRO A 599 -7.17 -36.19 -11.12
CA PRO A 599 -6.52 -36.69 -12.33
C PRO A 599 -5.69 -35.62 -13.04
N VAL A 600 -6.09 -34.34 -13.01
CA VAL A 600 -5.29 -33.24 -13.60
C VAL A 600 -3.95 -33.10 -12.88
N MET A 601 -3.94 -33.23 -11.55
CA MET A 601 -2.73 -33.25 -10.72
C MET A 601 -1.82 -34.43 -11.06
N PHE A 602 -2.39 -35.63 -11.16
CA PHE A 602 -1.66 -36.83 -11.58
C PHE A 602 -1.01 -36.65 -12.97
N LEU A 603 -1.79 -36.16 -13.94
CA LEU A 603 -1.34 -35.93 -15.30
C LEU A 603 -0.25 -34.84 -15.36
N THR A 604 -0.34 -33.82 -14.52
CA THR A 604 0.70 -32.78 -14.40
C THR A 604 2.04 -33.40 -13.96
N MET A 605 2.04 -34.25 -12.93
CA MET A 605 3.25 -34.94 -12.48
C MET A 605 3.79 -35.89 -13.56
N LYS A 606 2.91 -36.64 -14.25
CA LYS A 606 3.31 -37.45 -15.42
C LYS A 606 4.00 -36.59 -16.48
N THR A 607 3.48 -35.39 -16.78
CA THR A 607 4.09 -34.52 -17.80
C THR A 607 5.44 -33.95 -17.40
N LEU A 608 5.68 -33.78 -16.11
CA LEU A 608 6.98 -33.34 -15.58
C LEU A 608 8.03 -34.47 -15.56
N GLY A 609 7.62 -35.70 -15.90
CA GLY A 609 8.51 -36.85 -16.05
C GLY A 609 8.87 -37.55 -14.73
N PHE A 610 7.95 -37.53 -13.76
CA PHE A 610 8.04 -38.25 -12.49
C PHE A 610 7.43 -39.66 -12.58
N SER A 611 7.83 -40.55 -11.66
CA SER A 611 7.39 -41.94 -11.56
C SER A 611 5.93 -42.08 -11.11
N VAL A 612 5.33 -43.27 -11.31
CA VAL A 612 3.95 -43.55 -10.89
C VAL A 612 3.75 -43.33 -9.38
N ALA A 613 4.74 -43.67 -8.55
CA ALA A 613 4.66 -43.50 -7.10
C ALA A 613 4.58 -42.02 -6.69
N ALA A 614 5.38 -41.15 -7.33
CA ALA A 614 5.33 -39.71 -7.09
C ALA A 614 4.00 -39.09 -7.55
N CYS A 615 3.50 -39.51 -8.72
CA CYS A 615 2.21 -39.08 -9.26
C CYS A 615 1.04 -39.50 -8.35
N LEU A 616 1.07 -40.72 -7.82
CA LEU A 616 0.08 -41.19 -6.86
C LEU A 616 0.15 -40.40 -5.56
N PHE A 617 1.36 -40.17 -5.01
CA PHE A 617 1.53 -39.46 -3.76
C PHE A 617 0.96 -38.03 -3.79
N SER A 618 1.28 -37.25 -4.82
CA SER A 618 0.74 -35.89 -4.97
C SER A 618 -0.79 -35.89 -5.10
N SER A 619 -1.34 -36.91 -5.76
CA SER A 619 -2.78 -37.06 -5.98
C SER A 619 -3.52 -37.51 -4.72
N ILE A 620 -2.89 -38.36 -3.89
CA ILE A 620 -3.42 -38.84 -2.61
C ILE A 620 -3.55 -37.68 -1.61
N ILE A 621 -2.53 -36.81 -1.52
CA ILE A 621 -2.57 -35.61 -0.66
C ILE A 621 -3.83 -34.80 -0.95
N VAL A 622 -4.11 -34.52 -2.24
CA VAL A 622 -5.26 -33.72 -2.66
C VAL A 622 -6.60 -34.49 -2.58
N CYS A 623 -6.59 -35.79 -2.86
CA CYS A 623 -7.79 -36.63 -2.83
C CYS A 623 -8.38 -36.75 -1.42
N PHE A 624 -7.51 -36.93 -0.42
CA PHE A 624 -7.87 -37.11 0.99
C PHE A 624 -7.62 -35.86 1.84
N ASP A 625 -7.45 -34.68 1.21
CA ASP A 625 -7.44 -33.42 1.93
C ASP A 625 -8.85 -33.03 2.36
N THR A 626 -9.03 -32.82 3.66
CA THR A 626 -10.34 -32.59 4.28
C THR A 626 -10.94 -31.24 3.87
N ALA A 627 -10.11 -30.21 3.68
CA ALA A 627 -10.57 -28.89 3.26
C ALA A 627 -11.00 -28.89 1.79
N GLN A 628 -10.23 -29.50 0.89
CA GLN A 628 -10.61 -29.61 -0.52
C GLN A 628 -11.86 -30.48 -0.73
N VAL A 629 -12.02 -31.56 0.04
CA VAL A 629 -13.23 -32.39 -0.02
C VAL A 629 -14.44 -31.56 0.36
N LEU A 630 -14.38 -30.84 1.48
CA LEU A 630 -15.47 -29.99 1.93
C LEU A 630 -15.78 -28.86 0.94
N ASP A 631 -14.76 -28.17 0.43
CA ASP A 631 -14.90 -27.06 -0.52
C ASP A 631 -15.63 -27.48 -1.81
N SER A 632 -15.24 -28.63 -2.36
CA SER A 632 -15.88 -29.17 -3.57
C SER A 632 -17.26 -29.79 -3.34
N ARG A 633 -17.68 -29.97 -2.10
CA ARG A 633 -18.93 -30.65 -1.78
C ARG A 633 -20.10 -29.68 -1.70
N LEU A 634 -19.81 -28.42 -1.37
CA LEU A 634 -20.79 -27.37 -1.14
C LEU A 634 -20.92 -26.46 -2.38
N ILE A 635 -21.92 -25.59 -2.37
CA ILE A 635 -22.16 -24.59 -3.43
C ILE A 635 -21.20 -23.40 -3.24
N LEU A 636 -19.93 -23.61 -3.56
CA LEU A 636 -18.85 -22.63 -3.41
C LEU A 636 -18.17 -22.34 -4.74
N LEU A 637 -17.61 -21.14 -4.89
CA LEU A 637 -16.85 -20.76 -6.10
C LEU A 637 -15.42 -21.29 -6.13
N ASP A 638 -14.87 -21.69 -4.97
CA ASP A 638 -13.47 -22.08 -4.85
C ASP A 638 -13.20 -23.44 -5.54
N ALA A 639 -14.20 -24.32 -5.66
CA ALA A 639 -14.09 -25.54 -6.48
C ALA A 639 -13.76 -25.25 -7.95
N THR A 640 -14.42 -24.24 -8.55
CA THR A 640 -14.13 -23.78 -9.92
C THR A 640 -12.77 -23.11 -10.00
N LEU A 641 -12.38 -22.35 -8.98
CA LEU A 641 -11.07 -21.70 -8.89
C LEU A 641 -9.95 -22.74 -8.88
N ILE A 642 -10.01 -23.72 -8.00
CA ILE A 642 -8.99 -24.77 -7.80
C ILE A 642 -8.84 -25.59 -9.08
N LEU A 643 -9.94 -26.00 -9.72
CA LEU A 643 -9.89 -26.70 -11.02
C LEU A 643 -9.22 -25.85 -12.09
N SER A 644 -9.56 -24.57 -12.19
CA SER A 644 -8.98 -23.67 -13.19
C SER A 644 -7.47 -23.44 -12.94
N VAL A 645 -7.03 -23.36 -11.68
CA VAL A 645 -5.60 -23.27 -11.33
C VAL A 645 -4.88 -24.57 -11.72
N ALA A 646 -5.45 -25.73 -11.37
CA ALA A 646 -4.89 -27.04 -11.71
C ALA A 646 -4.76 -27.24 -13.23
N LEU A 647 -5.81 -26.91 -13.99
CA LEU A 647 -5.79 -26.97 -15.46
C LEU A 647 -4.76 -26.01 -16.05
N THR A 648 -4.59 -24.82 -15.49
CA THR A 648 -3.60 -23.85 -15.96
C THR A 648 -2.18 -24.39 -15.77
N MET A 649 -1.89 -24.95 -14.60
CA MET A 649 -0.61 -25.59 -14.32
C MET A 649 -0.37 -26.77 -15.27
N PHE A 650 -1.37 -27.62 -15.49
CA PHE A 650 -1.28 -28.74 -16.42
C PHE A 650 -1.02 -28.30 -17.87
N CYS A 651 -1.82 -27.36 -18.39
CA CYS A 651 -1.69 -26.85 -19.75
C CYS A 651 -0.33 -26.20 -19.98
N TYR A 652 0.18 -25.44 -19.01
CA TYR A 652 1.52 -24.84 -19.10
C TYR A 652 2.62 -25.90 -19.04
N CYS A 653 2.53 -26.88 -18.14
CA CYS A 653 3.47 -28.00 -18.09
C CYS A 653 3.48 -28.78 -19.42
N LYS A 654 2.31 -29.03 -20.01
CA LYS A 654 2.21 -29.63 -21.36
C LYS A 654 2.85 -28.75 -22.44
N PHE A 655 2.56 -27.45 -22.45
CA PHE A 655 3.20 -26.49 -23.35
C PHE A 655 4.73 -26.55 -23.24
N SER A 656 5.26 -26.64 -22.02
CA SER A 656 6.70 -26.71 -21.74
C SER A 656 7.39 -27.94 -22.35
N THR A 657 6.65 -29.04 -22.58
CA THR A 657 7.21 -30.25 -23.23
C THR A 657 7.49 -30.05 -24.72
N PHE A 658 6.76 -29.13 -25.38
CA PHE A 658 6.91 -28.83 -26.81
C PHE A 658 7.89 -27.68 -27.09
N ARG A 659 8.75 -27.30 -26.13
CA ARG A 659 9.77 -26.25 -26.30
C ARG A 659 10.76 -26.52 -27.44
N ARG A 660 10.96 -27.79 -27.82
CA ARG A 660 11.88 -28.19 -28.90
C ARG A 660 11.29 -28.05 -30.31
N ASP A 661 9.97 -27.94 -30.42
CA ASP A 661 9.24 -27.76 -31.69
C ASP A 661 8.39 -26.47 -31.63
N PRO A 662 9.04 -25.29 -31.63
CA PRO A 662 8.35 -24.02 -31.51
C PRO A 662 7.45 -23.76 -32.73
N PHE A 663 6.28 -23.15 -32.49
CA PHE A 663 5.27 -22.82 -33.53
C PHE A 663 4.60 -24.02 -34.22
N GLY A 664 4.85 -25.26 -33.77
CA GLY A 664 4.09 -26.42 -34.22
C GLY A 664 2.60 -26.37 -33.80
N LYS A 665 1.75 -27.20 -34.43
CA LYS A 665 0.31 -27.27 -34.09
C LYS A 665 0.06 -27.60 -32.61
N LYS A 666 0.87 -28.52 -32.06
CA LYS A 666 0.82 -28.91 -30.64
C LYS A 666 1.28 -27.78 -29.73
N TRP A 667 2.28 -27.01 -30.15
CA TRP A 667 2.77 -25.86 -29.40
C TRP A 667 1.69 -24.78 -29.26
N TRP A 668 1.03 -24.42 -30.36
CA TRP A 668 -0.07 -23.44 -30.35
C TRP A 668 -1.30 -23.91 -29.57
N THR A 669 -1.69 -25.18 -29.70
CA THR A 669 -2.86 -25.71 -28.96
C THR A 669 -2.66 -25.63 -27.46
N TRP A 670 -1.50 -26.05 -26.93
CA TRP A 670 -1.24 -25.96 -25.49
C TRP A 670 -0.98 -24.53 -24.99
N LEU A 671 -0.40 -23.67 -25.83
CA LEU A 671 -0.25 -22.25 -25.49
C LEU A 671 -1.62 -21.55 -25.37
N LEU A 672 -2.51 -21.76 -26.35
CA LEU A 672 -3.87 -21.21 -26.33
C LEU A 672 -4.70 -21.81 -25.20
N ALA A 673 -4.59 -23.13 -24.96
CA ALA A 673 -5.25 -23.78 -23.82
C ALA A 673 -4.80 -23.19 -22.48
N THR A 674 -3.51 -22.86 -22.34
CA THR A 674 -2.99 -22.16 -21.14
C THR A 674 -3.63 -20.78 -21.00
N GLY A 675 -3.77 -20.02 -22.08
CA GLY A 675 -4.44 -18.73 -22.08
C GLY A 675 -5.92 -18.82 -21.71
N VAL A 676 -6.67 -19.72 -22.33
CA VAL A 676 -8.10 -19.94 -22.02
C VAL A 676 -8.27 -20.31 -20.55
N SER A 677 -7.44 -21.23 -20.05
CA SER A 677 -7.46 -21.64 -18.65
C SER A 677 -7.16 -20.48 -17.71
N LEU A 678 -6.12 -19.67 -17.99
CA LEU A 678 -5.79 -18.45 -17.23
C LEU A 678 -6.98 -17.47 -17.16
N SER A 679 -7.72 -17.31 -18.26
CA SER A 679 -8.92 -16.48 -18.28
C SER A 679 -10.00 -17.00 -17.32
N CYS A 680 -10.23 -18.32 -17.29
CA CYS A 680 -11.19 -18.92 -16.36
C CYS A 680 -10.80 -18.70 -14.89
N VAL A 681 -9.50 -18.72 -14.56
CA VAL A 681 -9.02 -18.44 -13.19
C VAL A 681 -9.38 -17.01 -12.76
N ILE A 682 -8.95 -16.00 -13.53
CA ILE A 682 -9.20 -14.59 -13.17
C ILE A 682 -10.68 -14.22 -13.24
N SER A 683 -11.45 -14.87 -14.12
CA SER A 683 -12.90 -14.68 -14.23
C SER A 683 -13.69 -15.34 -13.11
N THR A 684 -13.06 -16.17 -12.26
CA THR A 684 -13.66 -16.76 -11.06
C THR A 684 -13.42 -15.88 -9.83
N LYS A 685 -12.16 -15.56 -9.53
CA LYS A 685 -11.76 -14.79 -8.34
C LYS A 685 -10.46 -14.04 -8.68
N TYR A 686 -10.30 -12.82 -8.16
CA TYR A 686 -9.08 -12.03 -8.41
C TYR A 686 -7.80 -12.65 -7.82
N VAL A 687 -7.92 -13.60 -6.88
CA VAL A 687 -6.79 -14.45 -6.44
C VAL A 687 -6.12 -15.16 -7.63
N GLY A 688 -6.84 -15.37 -8.73
CA GLY A 688 -6.30 -15.91 -9.98
C GLY A 688 -5.17 -15.10 -10.62
N VAL A 689 -5.00 -13.83 -10.24
CA VAL A 689 -3.84 -13.02 -10.66
C VAL A 689 -2.51 -13.66 -10.20
N PHE A 690 -2.50 -14.41 -9.10
CA PHE A 690 -1.30 -15.14 -8.64
C PHE A 690 -0.90 -16.27 -9.59
N THR A 691 -1.87 -16.88 -10.28
CA THR A 691 -1.59 -17.86 -11.33
C THR A 691 -0.98 -17.17 -12.56
N TYR A 692 -1.45 -15.97 -12.91
CA TYR A 692 -0.78 -15.15 -13.93
C TYR A 692 0.66 -14.80 -13.55
N PHE A 693 0.93 -14.47 -12.28
CA PHE A 693 2.31 -14.25 -11.82
C PHE A 693 3.17 -15.50 -11.95
N THR A 694 2.63 -16.67 -11.56
CA THR A 694 3.35 -17.95 -11.63
C THR A 694 3.76 -18.29 -13.07
N ILE A 695 2.80 -18.23 -14.01
CA ILE A 695 3.06 -18.51 -15.42
C ILE A 695 3.90 -17.39 -16.05
N GLY A 696 3.64 -16.13 -15.68
CA GLY A 696 4.36 -14.95 -16.16
C GLY A 696 5.85 -15.01 -15.83
N ILE A 697 6.22 -15.34 -14.58
CA ILE A 697 7.63 -15.51 -14.18
C ILE A 697 8.29 -16.63 -15.01
N ALA A 698 7.60 -17.75 -15.19
CA ALA A 698 8.12 -18.87 -15.97
C ALA A 698 8.32 -18.51 -17.46
N VAL A 699 7.39 -17.76 -18.05
CA VAL A 699 7.48 -17.23 -19.43
C VAL A 699 8.60 -16.20 -19.56
N CYS A 700 8.73 -15.27 -18.61
CA CYS A 700 9.81 -14.29 -18.60
C CYS A 700 11.17 -14.98 -18.50
N HIS A 701 11.30 -16.01 -17.66
CA HIS A 701 12.51 -16.82 -17.56
C HIS A 701 12.80 -17.57 -18.86
N GLU A 702 11.79 -18.13 -19.54
CA GLU A 702 11.98 -18.74 -20.87
C GLU A 702 12.44 -17.73 -21.93
N LEU A 703 11.80 -16.56 -21.98
CA LEU A 703 12.18 -15.51 -22.93
C LEU A 703 13.59 -15.00 -22.65
N TRP A 704 13.99 -14.92 -21.38
CA TRP A 704 15.35 -14.59 -20.97
C TRP A 704 16.37 -15.60 -21.50
N ILE A 705 16.07 -16.90 -21.39
CA ILE A 705 16.93 -17.97 -21.94
C ILE A 705 16.98 -17.92 -23.48
N LEU A 706 15.87 -17.58 -24.14
CA LEU A 706 15.83 -17.46 -25.61
C LEU A 706 16.56 -16.22 -26.12
N LEU A 707 16.70 -15.18 -25.30
CA LEU A 707 17.44 -13.97 -25.62
C LEU A 707 18.98 -14.16 -25.55
N ASP A 708 19.44 -15.26 -24.96
CA ASP A 708 20.86 -15.57 -24.82
C ASP A 708 21.54 -15.68 -26.20
N TYR A 709 22.58 -14.88 -26.42
CA TYR A 709 23.32 -14.83 -27.69
C TYR A 709 23.95 -16.19 -28.05
N GLN A 710 24.26 -17.03 -27.07
CA GLN A 710 24.84 -18.35 -27.28
C GLN A 710 23.87 -19.34 -27.96
N ARG A 711 22.56 -19.04 -27.96
CA ARG A 711 21.53 -19.83 -28.65
C ARG A 711 21.52 -19.60 -30.18
N GLY A 712 22.11 -18.51 -30.66
CA GLY A 712 22.17 -18.19 -32.10
C GLY A 712 20.82 -17.80 -32.74
N LEU A 713 19.82 -17.38 -31.96
CA LEU A 713 18.51 -16.95 -32.48
C LEU A 713 18.57 -15.50 -33.01
N THR A 714 17.91 -15.23 -34.14
CA THR A 714 17.80 -13.86 -34.67
C THR A 714 16.75 -13.05 -33.90
N LEU A 715 16.88 -11.72 -33.88
CA LEU A 715 15.92 -10.83 -33.21
C LEU A 715 14.49 -10.98 -33.76
N GLN A 716 14.34 -11.29 -35.04
CA GLN A 716 13.04 -11.58 -35.67
C GLN A 716 12.42 -12.90 -35.17
N GLN A 717 13.24 -13.93 -34.92
CA GLN A 717 12.76 -15.19 -34.35
C GLN A 717 12.35 -15.01 -32.88
N PHE A 718 13.13 -14.22 -32.13
CA PHE A 718 12.79 -13.83 -30.77
C PHE A 718 11.48 -13.03 -30.72
N SER A 719 11.30 -12.03 -31.61
CA SER A 719 10.07 -11.22 -31.63
C SER A 719 8.84 -12.06 -31.93
N LYS A 720 8.93 -13.04 -32.84
CA LYS A 720 7.85 -14.03 -33.07
C LYS A 720 7.47 -14.77 -31.78
N HIS A 721 8.46 -15.19 -31.00
CA HIS A 721 8.23 -15.87 -29.72
C HIS A 721 7.58 -14.98 -28.66
N PHE A 722 7.99 -13.71 -28.62
CA PHE A 722 7.43 -12.70 -27.72
C PHE A 722 5.96 -12.42 -28.07
N PHE A 723 5.67 -12.06 -29.33
CA PHE A 723 4.33 -11.72 -29.77
C PHE A 723 3.36 -12.90 -29.71
N ALA A 724 3.81 -14.13 -30.00
CA ALA A 724 2.97 -15.30 -29.86
C ALA A 724 2.50 -15.51 -28.41
N ARG A 725 3.39 -15.33 -27.43
CA ARG A 725 3.05 -15.45 -26.00
C ARG A 725 2.22 -14.28 -25.51
N LEU A 726 2.51 -13.05 -25.95
CA LEU A 726 1.71 -11.86 -25.64
C LEU A 726 0.26 -12.04 -26.10
N TRP A 727 0.06 -12.49 -27.34
CA TRP A 727 -1.26 -12.74 -27.90
C TRP A 727 -2.02 -13.83 -27.16
N ALA A 728 -1.38 -14.98 -26.93
CA ALA A 728 -2.06 -16.14 -26.37
C ALA A 728 -2.26 -16.06 -24.84
N LEU A 729 -1.35 -15.41 -24.10
CA LEU A 729 -1.38 -15.41 -22.63
C LEU A 729 -1.88 -14.10 -22.02
N ILE A 730 -2.00 -13.02 -22.80
CA ILE A 730 -2.50 -11.72 -22.29
C ILE A 730 -3.73 -11.26 -23.07
N ILE A 731 -3.64 -11.13 -24.40
CA ILE A 731 -4.74 -10.56 -25.21
C ILE A 731 -5.96 -11.48 -25.24
N ILE A 732 -5.80 -12.73 -25.67
CA ILE A 732 -6.92 -13.70 -25.74
C ILE A 732 -7.59 -13.91 -24.37
N PRO A 733 -6.85 -14.12 -23.28
CA PRO A 733 -7.47 -14.33 -21.98
C PRO A 733 -8.23 -13.10 -21.47
N PHE A 734 -7.75 -11.89 -21.78
CA PHE A 734 -8.44 -10.65 -21.44
C PHE A 734 -9.75 -10.49 -22.23
N VAL A 735 -9.77 -10.86 -23.52
CA VAL A 735 -11.01 -10.85 -24.32
C VAL A 735 -12.04 -11.82 -23.75
N ILE A 736 -11.64 -13.05 -23.39
CA ILE A 736 -12.54 -14.04 -22.77
C ILE A 736 -13.06 -13.53 -21.40
N TYR A 737 -12.20 -12.88 -20.62
CA TYR A 737 -12.59 -12.27 -19.34
C TYR A 737 -13.69 -11.22 -19.53
N LEU A 738 -13.55 -10.33 -20.52
CA LEU A 738 -14.57 -9.34 -20.86
C LEU A 738 -15.89 -9.99 -21.33
N THR A 739 -15.82 -11.11 -22.06
CA THR A 739 -17.02 -11.85 -22.50
C THR A 739 -17.88 -12.30 -21.31
N TRP A 740 -17.28 -12.75 -20.20
CA TRP A 740 -18.06 -13.13 -19.02
C TRP A 740 -18.79 -11.96 -18.37
N PHE A 741 -18.18 -10.78 -18.34
CA PHE A 741 -18.86 -9.55 -17.90
C PHE A 741 -19.93 -9.10 -18.87
N TYR A 742 -19.71 -9.28 -20.18
CA TYR A 742 -20.73 -9.00 -21.19
C TYR A 742 -21.96 -9.89 -20.98
N ILE A 743 -21.77 -11.20 -20.76
CA ILE A 743 -22.84 -12.14 -20.44
C ILE A 743 -23.54 -11.74 -19.13
N HIS A 744 -22.77 -11.38 -18.09
CA HIS A 744 -23.33 -10.93 -16.81
C HIS A 744 -24.29 -9.73 -16.99
N PHE A 745 -23.89 -8.69 -17.72
CA PHE A 745 -24.78 -7.55 -17.99
C PHE A 745 -25.92 -7.85 -18.97
N ALA A 746 -25.74 -8.82 -19.87
CA ALA A 746 -26.78 -9.23 -20.82
C ALA A 746 -27.92 -10.02 -20.13
N ILE A 747 -27.60 -10.77 -19.07
CA ILE A 747 -28.59 -11.55 -18.31
C ILE A 747 -29.29 -10.66 -17.27
N LEU A 748 -28.55 -9.80 -16.55
CA LEU A 748 -29.09 -8.99 -15.45
C LEU A 748 -29.72 -7.70 -15.97
N THR A 749 -30.97 -7.79 -16.42
CA THR A 749 -31.69 -6.67 -17.04
C THR A 749 -32.63 -5.93 -16.09
N LYS A 750 -32.99 -6.48 -14.93
CA LYS A 750 -33.92 -5.89 -13.97
C LYS A 750 -33.19 -5.24 -12.80
N SER A 751 -33.80 -4.23 -12.19
CA SER A 751 -33.34 -3.64 -10.91
C SER A 751 -33.36 -4.68 -9.79
N GLY A 752 -32.45 -4.55 -8.83
CA GLY A 752 -32.25 -5.47 -7.72
C GLY A 752 -31.33 -4.83 -6.66
N PRO A 753 -31.06 -5.51 -5.54
CA PRO A 753 -30.47 -4.89 -4.34
C PRO A 753 -29.06 -4.31 -4.54
N GLY A 754 -28.35 -4.71 -5.61
CA GLY A 754 -27.03 -4.19 -5.92
C GLY A 754 -27.01 -2.93 -6.79
N ASP A 755 -28.16 -2.44 -7.24
CA ASP A 755 -28.20 -1.28 -8.14
C ASP A 755 -27.85 0.04 -7.44
N THR A 756 -28.07 0.13 -6.13
CA THR A 756 -27.76 1.27 -5.26
C THR A 756 -26.28 1.64 -5.26
N PHE A 757 -25.39 0.66 -5.45
CA PHE A 757 -23.94 0.88 -5.57
C PHE A 757 -23.54 1.52 -6.90
N MET A 758 -24.38 1.42 -7.93
CA MET A 758 -24.08 1.87 -9.29
C MET A 758 -24.50 3.33 -9.49
N SER A 759 -23.90 3.98 -10.49
CA SER A 759 -24.31 5.33 -10.88
C SER A 759 -25.75 5.34 -11.40
N SER A 760 -26.40 6.50 -11.28
CA SER A 760 -27.75 6.68 -11.82
C SER A 760 -27.81 6.37 -13.32
N GLU A 761 -26.75 6.67 -14.09
CA GLU A 761 -26.66 6.37 -15.54
C GLU A 761 -26.69 4.86 -15.82
N PHE A 762 -26.02 4.07 -14.98
CA PHE A 762 -26.09 2.61 -15.05
C PHE A 762 -27.48 2.09 -14.68
N GLN A 763 -28.07 2.60 -13.60
CA GLN A 763 -29.42 2.25 -13.17
C GLN A 763 -30.48 2.56 -14.24
N GLU A 764 -30.28 3.60 -15.07
CA GLU A 764 -31.18 3.90 -16.20
C GLU A 764 -31.23 2.81 -17.28
N THR A 765 -30.26 1.89 -17.26
CA THR A 765 -30.20 0.76 -18.21
C THR A 765 -30.94 -0.48 -17.72
N LEU A 766 -31.35 -0.50 -16.45
CA LEU A 766 -32.12 -1.58 -15.84
C LEU A 766 -33.62 -1.32 -16.00
N GLN A 767 -34.36 -2.40 -16.24
CA GLN A 767 -35.82 -2.42 -16.27
C GLN A 767 -36.39 -2.37 -14.85
N GLU A 768 -37.63 -1.89 -14.72
CA GLU A 768 -38.40 -1.95 -13.46
C GLU A 768 -37.72 -1.26 -12.27
N SER A 769 -36.93 -0.19 -12.49
CA SER A 769 -36.36 0.57 -11.36
C SER A 769 -37.50 1.17 -10.51
N PRO A 770 -37.55 0.89 -9.18
CA PRO A 770 -38.54 1.48 -8.28
C PRO A 770 -38.57 3.00 -8.37
N LEU A 771 -37.39 3.61 -8.54
CA LEU A 771 -37.19 5.05 -8.74
C LEU A 771 -37.94 5.58 -9.97
N ALA A 772 -37.93 4.83 -11.08
CA ALA A 772 -38.64 5.24 -12.30
C ALA A 772 -40.17 5.06 -12.18
N LYS A 773 -40.62 4.15 -11.31
CA LYS A 773 -42.05 3.89 -11.08
C LYS A 773 -42.70 4.87 -10.10
N LEU A 774 -41.97 5.23 -9.05
CA LEU A 774 -42.47 6.06 -7.95
C LEU A 774 -42.13 7.55 -8.11
N SER A 775 -41.15 7.91 -8.94
CA SER A 775 -40.75 9.32 -9.11
C SER A 775 -41.84 10.16 -9.78
N LYS A 776 -42.27 11.22 -9.10
CA LYS A 776 -43.25 12.19 -9.56
C LYS A 776 -42.58 13.53 -9.87
N GLN A 777 -43.17 14.31 -10.75
CA GLN A 777 -42.65 15.63 -11.15
C GLN A 777 -43.04 16.69 -10.11
N VAL A 778 -42.05 17.44 -9.59
CA VAL A 778 -42.24 18.44 -8.53
C VAL A 778 -42.53 19.82 -9.13
N GLN A 779 -43.53 20.49 -8.56
CA GLN A 779 -44.02 21.83 -8.94
C GLN A 779 -43.99 22.79 -7.74
N TYR A 780 -44.04 24.10 -8.01
CA TYR A 780 -44.16 25.11 -6.95
C TYR A 780 -45.51 24.95 -6.23
N TYR A 781 -45.50 25.15 -4.91
CA TYR A 781 -46.61 24.87 -3.97
C TYR A 781 -46.97 23.38 -3.79
N ASP A 782 -46.15 22.45 -4.27
CA ASP A 782 -46.25 21.05 -3.84
C ASP A 782 -45.75 20.92 -2.40
N GLN A 783 -46.47 20.15 -1.59
CA GLN A 783 -46.07 19.77 -0.24
C GLN A 783 -45.25 18.47 -0.33
N ILE A 784 -43.99 18.54 0.09
CA ILE A 784 -43.03 17.46 -0.05
C ILE A 784 -42.42 17.04 1.28
N THR A 785 -41.98 15.79 1.36
CA THR A 785 -41.07 15.33 2.40
C THR A 785 -39.63 15.34 1.86
N ILE A 786 -38.69 15.82 2.66
CA ILE A 786 -37.27 15.92 2.26
C ILE A 786 -36.49 14.87 3.04
N LYS A 787 -35.85 13.95 2.33
CA LYS A 787 -35.11 12.81 2.89
C LYS A 787 -33.62 12.95 2.65
N HIS A 788 -32.83 12.71 3.69
CA HIS A 788 -31.38 12.64 3.60
C HIS A 788 -30.93 11.32 2.96
N LYS A 789 -29.97 11.37 2.03
CA LYS A 789 -29.61 10.19 1.23
C LYS A 789 -28.82 9.15 2.01
N GLU A 790 -27.95 9.57 2.93
CA GLU A 790 -27.03 8.69 3.64
C GLU A 790 -27.65 8.09 4.89
N THR A 791 -28.19 8.94 5.78
CA THR A 791 -28.84 8.49 7.02
C THR A 791 -30.28 8.01 6.81
N GLY A 792 -30.91 8.34 5.68
CA GLY A 792 -32.31 7.97 5.42
C GLY A 792 -33.35 8.76 6.23
N ALA A 793 -32.93 9.67 7.11
CA ALA A 793 -33.82 10.45 7.96
C ALA A 793 -34.56 11.57 7.18
N PHE A 794 -35.73 11.95 7.68
CA PHE A 794 -36.58 13.00 7.10
C PHE A 794 -36.37 14.33 7.82
N LEU A 795 -36.42 15.43 7.08
CA LEU A 795 -36.36 16.79 7.63
C LEU A 795 -37.64 17.09 8.42
N HIS A 796 -37.48 17.38 9.70
CA HIS A 796 -38.56 17.50 10.68
C HIS A 796 -38.50 18.85 11.41
N SER A 797 -39.66 19.38 11.78
CA SER A 797 -39.77 20.55 12.65
C SER A 797 -41.03 20.47 13.50
N HIS A 798 -40.95 20.79 14.78
CA HIS A 798 -42.07 20.76 15.72
C HIS A 798 -42.01 21.95 16.67
N ASP A 799 -43.04 22.21 17.48
CA ASP A 799 -43.21 23.47 18.25
C ASP A 799 -42.22 23.71 19.41
N HIS A 800 -41.16 22.92 19.52
CA HIS A 800 -40.10 23.12 20.52
C HIS A 800 -38.97 23.99 19.97
N VAL A 801 -38.30 24.69 20.86
CA VAL A 801 -37.23 25.65 20.54
C VAL A 801 -35.89 25.17 21.06
N TYR A 802 -34.81 25.58 20.40
CA TYR A 802 -33.47 25.33 20.93
C TYR A 802 -33.29 25.97 22.32
N PRO A 803 -32.60 25.31 23.26
CA PRO A 803 -32.33 25.88 24.57
C PRO A 803 -31.44 27.11 24.43
N LEU A 804 -31.69 28.17 25.21
CA LEU A 804 -30.95 29.44 25.12
C LEU A 804 -29.44 29.26 25.25
N ARG A 805 -29.00 28.27 26.03
CA ARG A 805 -27.60 27.86 26.14
C ARG A 805 -27.48 26.35 25.97
N TYR A 806 -26.51 25.92 25.15
CA TYR A 806 -26.10 24.52 25.04
C TYR A 806 -25.26 24.10 26.26
N GLU A 807 -25.03 22.80 26.43
CA GLU A 807 -24.32 22.24 27.59
C GLU A 807 -22.88 22.75 27.74
N ASP A 808 -22.26 23.15 26.63
CA ASP A 808 -20.91 23.73 26.59
C ASP A 808 -20.88 25.26 26.79
N GLY A 809 -22.03 25.88 27.05
CA GLY A 809 -22.17 27.30 27.35
C GLY A 809 -22.33 28.22 26.13
N ARG A 810 -22.33 27.69 24.89
CA ARG A 810 -22.66 28.45 23.67
C ARG A 810 -24.13 28.88 23.66
N ILE A 811 -24.42 30.01 23.03
CA ILE A 811 -25.77 30.61 22.98
C ILE A 811 -26.44 30.24 21.65
N SER A 812 -27.68 29.75 21.71
CA SER A 812 -28.51 29.49 20.53
C SER A 812 -29.40 30.69 20.19
N SER A 813 -30.07 30.67 19.04
CA SER A 813 -31.09 31.69 18.71
C SER A 813 -32.39 31.58 19.52
N ASN A 814 -32.60 30.49 20.27
CA ASN A 814 -33.85 30.19 20.98
C ASN A 814 -35.08 30.32 20.05
N LYS A 815 -34.99 29.66 18.90
CA LYS A 815 -36.05 29.57 17.88
C LYS A 815 -36.44 28.11 17.64
N GLN A 816 -37.52 27.92 16.89
CA GLN A 816 -38.08 26.59 16.62
C GLN A 816 -37.03 25.68 15.99
N GLN A 817 -36.85 24.49 16.56
CA GLN A 817 -35.81 23.56 16.17
C GLN A 817 -36.15 22.79 14.89
N VAL A 818 -35.12 22.59 14.06
CA VAL A 818 -35.17 21.76 12.84
C VAL A 818 -34.24 20.58 13.04
N THR A 819 -34.79 19.39 12.93
CA THR A 819 -34.11 18.13 13.23
C THR A 819 -34.36 17.11 12.13
N CYS A 820 -33.79 15.92 12.27
CA CYS A 820 -34.05 14.79 11.39
C CYS A 820 -34.56 13.57 12.17
N VAL A 821 -35.65 12.99 11.69
CA VAL A 821 -36.30 11.81 12.30
C VAL A 821 -36.20 10.62 11.36
N ASP A 822 -35.79 9.48 11.91
CA ASP A 822 -35.79 8.19 11.22
C ASP A 822 -36.95 7.33 11.76
N GLY A 823 -37.73 6.72 10.87
CA GLY A 823 -38.88 5.90 11.26
C GLY A 823 -39.85 5.56 10.11
N ASP A 824 -40.46 4.36 10.19
CA ASP A 824 -41.34 3.82 9.14
C ASP A 824 -42.59 4.69 8.86
N ASN A 825 -43.05 5.47 9.85
CA ASN A 825 -44.20 6.38 9.72
C ASN A 825 -43.81 7.83 9.42
N ALA A 826 -42.52 8.14 9.28
CA ALA A 826 -42.04 9.52 9.11
C ALA A 826 -42.55 10.18 7.81
N SER A 827 -42.87 9.40 6.77
CA SER A 827 -43.46 9.95 5.53
C SER A 827 -44.90 10.47 5.70
N SER A 828 -45.59 10.05 6.76
CA SER A 828 -46.99 10.40 7.06
C SER A 828 -47.14 11.50 8.13
N ASP A 829 -46.06 11.86 8.81
CA ASP A 829 -46.06 12.90 9.83
C ASP A 829 -46.23 14.29 9.20
N PRO A 830 -47.27 15.07 9.59
CA PRO A 830 -47.45 16.45 9.13
C PRO A 830 -46.24 17.37 9.40
N ASN A 831 -45.46 17.09 10.45
CA ASN A 831 -44.27 17.85 10.84
C ASN A 831 -43.04 17.59 9.94
N ASN A 832 -43.15 16.66 8.99
CA ASN A 832 -42.12 16.39 7.98
C ASN A 832 -42.46 17.00 6.62
N GLN A 833 -43.59 17.72 6.52
CA GLN A 833 -44.10 18.28 5.27
C GLN A 833 -43.62 19.72 5.09
N TRP A 834 -43.03 19.97 3.92
CA TRP A 834 -42.49 21.26 3.53
C TRP A 834 -43.06 21.69 2.17
N GLU A 835 -43.57 22.90 2.09
CA GLU A 835 -44.09 23.51 0.86
C GLU A 835 -42.98 24.32 0.17
N ILE A 836 -42.84 24.15 -1.15
CA ILE A 836 -41.85 24.88 -1.95
C ILE A 836 -42.44 26.20 -2.47
N ILE A 837 -41.91 27.32 -1.98
CA ILE A 837 -42.38 28.67 -2.33
C ILE A 837 -41.39 29.39 -3.26
N PRO A 838 -41.85 30.04 -4.34
CA PRO A 838 -41.00 30.82 -5.25
C PRO A 838 -40.54 32.16 -4.65
N VAL A 839 -39.43 32.73 -5.18
CA VAL A 839 -38.81 33.99 -4.69
C VAL A 839 -39.55 35.27 -5.11
N GLN A 840 -40.43 35.19 -6.12
CA GLN A 840 -41.25 36.32 -6.57
C GLN A 840 -42.70 36.04 -6.21
N ALA A 841 -43.18 36.66 -5.14
CA ALA A 841 -44.47 36.37 -4.52
C ALA A 841 -45.68 37.10 -5.17
N GLU A 842 -45.54 37.78 -6.31
CA GLU A 842 -46.57 38.75 -6.73
C GLU A 842 -47.57 38.30 -7.80
N ASN A 843 -47.68 37.02 -8.18
CA ASN A 843 -48.87 36.56 -8.90
C ASN A 843 -49.09 35.05 -8.73
N ASP A 844 -50.33 34.66 -8.41
CA ASP A 844 -50.84 33.26 -8.35
C ASP A 844 -50.56 32.40 -9.60
N GLY A 845 -49.99 32.99 -10.67
CA GLY A 845 -49.57 32.30 -11.89
C GLY A 845 -48.32 31.41 -11.76
N ALA A 846 -47.81 31.14 -10.56
CA ALA A 846 -46.74 30.17 -10.32
C ALA A 846 -47.24 28.77 -9.93
N LYS A 847 -48.51 28.64 -9.52
CA LYS A 847 -49.12 27.35 -9.19
C LYS A 847 -49.17 26.45 -10.43
N GLY A 848 -48.61 25.24 -10.32
CA GLY A 848 -48.50 24.30 -11.44
C GLY A 848 -47.27 24.46 -12.34
N LYS A 849 -46.33 25.38 -12.03
CA LYS A 849 -45.04 25.47 -12.73
C LYS A 849 -44.04 24.46 -12.16
N ASP A 850 -43.28 23.82 -13.04
CA ASP A 850 -42.23 22.85 -12.66
C ASP A 850 -41.07 23.53 -11.91
N VAL A 851 -40.54 22.87 -10.89
CA VAL A 851 -39.31 23.27 -10.20
C VAL A 851 -38.10 22.70 -10.95
N TYR A 852 -37.09 23.54 -11.18
CA TYR A 852 -35.87 23.15 -11.88
C TYR A 852 -34.63 23.17 -10.97
N THR A 853 -33.63 22.39 -11.33
CA THR A 853 -32.31 22.45 -10.72
C THR A 853 -31.67 23.82 -10.95
N ASN A 854 -31.02 24.35 -9.91
CA ASN A 854 -30.46 25.69 -9.76
C ASN A 854 -31.50 26.81 -9.54
N ASP A 855 -32.79 26.49 -9.44
CA ASP A 855 -33.78 27.44 -8.95
C ASP A 855 -33.51 27.78 -7.47
N VAL A 856 -33.86 29.00 -7.08
CA VAL A 856 -33.82 29.48 -5.70
C VAL A 856 -35.25 29.41 -5.16
N VAL A 857 -35.43 28.84 -3.98
CA VAL A 857 -36.73 28.57 -3.35
C VAL A 857 -36.69 28.92 -1.87
N ARG A 858 -37.87 29.12 -1.28
CA ARG A 858 -38.08 29.14 0.18
C ARG A 858 -38.79 27.83 0.56
N PHE A 859 -38.48 27.29 1.73
CA PHE A 859 -39.21 26.14 2.29
C PHE A 859 -40.11 26.64 3.42
N LYS A 860 -41.41 26.42 3.28
CA LYS A 860 -42.40 26.71 4.33
C LYS A 860 -42.80 25.42 5.01
N HIS A 861 -42.67 25.36 6.33
CA HIS A 861 -43.09 24.22 7.13
C HIS A 861 -44.63 24.17 7.17
N VAL A 862 -45.23 23.05 6.79
CA VAL A 862 -46.70 22.93 6.70
C VAL A 862 -47.33 22.84 8.08
N GLY A 863 -46.70 22.12 9.02
CA GLY A 863 -47.25 21.90 10.37
C GLY A 863 -47.37 23.18 11.19
N THR A 864 -46.37 24.06 11.14
CA THR A 864 -46.33 25.30 11.95
C THR A 864 -46.49 26.57 11.14
N GLY A 865 -46.35 26.53 9.81
CA GLY A 865 -46.52 27.68 8.92
C GLY A 865 -45.30 28.60 8.78
N GLY A 866 -44.21 28.36 9.49
CA GLY A 866 -42.99 29.18 9.41
C GLY A 866 -42.08 28.83 8.23
N PHE A 867 -41.05 29.64 8.00
CA PHE A 867 -40.04 29.45 6.94
C PHE A 867 -38.73 28.91 7.50
N LEU A 868 -38.11 27.99 6.76
CA LEU A 868 -36.76 27.51 7.03
C LEU A 868 -35.76 28.67 6.90
N LEU A 869 -34.87 28.81 7.88
CA LEU A 869 -33.83 29.83 7.92
C LEU A 869 -32.56 29.24 8.53
N THR A 870 -31.40 29.66 8.01
CA THR A 870 -30.10 29.40 8.64
C THR A 870 -29.33 30.71 8.73
N HIS A 871 -28.51 30.84 9.77
CA HIS A 871 -27.78 32.08 10.06
C HIS A 871 -26.50 31.77 10.83
N ASP A 872 -25.64 32.78 11.02
CA ASP A 872 -24.33 32.66 11.67
C ASP A 872 -24.43 32.46 13.20
N VAL A 873 -25.11 31.39 13.61
CA VAL A 873 -25.15 30.85 14.97
C VAL A 873 -24.73 29.39 14.89
N ALA A 874 -23.85 28.98 15.80
CA ALA A 874 -23.25 27.66 15.77
C ALA A 874 -24.27 26.55 16.10
N SER A 875 -24.26 25.46 15.34
CA SER A 875 -25.12 24.30 15.60
C SER A 875 -24.79 23.60 16.93
N PRO A 876 -25.80 23.00 17.61
CA PRO A 876 -25.65 22.31 18.89
C PRO A 876 -24.43 21.38 19.01
N LEU A 877 -24.25 20.41 18.10
CA LEU A 877 -23.19 19.40 18.18
C LEU A 877 -21.90 19.84 17.47
N LYS A 878 -22.00 20.65 16.41
CA LYS A 878 -20.84 21.09 15.62
C LYS A 878 -20.66 22.61 15.66
N ALA A 879 -19.66 23.09 16.42
CA ALA A 879 -19.38 24.52 16.55
C ALA A 879 -18.98 25.23 15.23
N THR A 880 -18.54 24.50 14.22
CA THR A 880 -18.12 25.05 12.92
C THR A 880 -19.27 25.21 11.92
N ASN A 881 -20.42 24.57 12.19
CA ASN A 881 -21.59 24.56 11.31
C ASN A 881 -22.64 25.55 11.81
N GLU A 882 -23.52 25.97 10.91
CA GLU A 882 -24.63 26.88 11.23
C GLU A 882 -25.88 26.12 11.69
N GLU A 883 -26.67 26.68 12.60
CA GLU A 883 -27.93 26.10 13.03
C GLU A 883 -29.07 26.39 12.03
N PHE A 884 -29.94 25.39 11.81
CA PHE A 884 -31.18 25.56 11.07
C PHE A 884 -32.36 25.74 12.01
N ILE A 885 -33.20 26.73 11.72
CA ILE A 885 -34.37 27.10 12.52
C ILE A 885 -35.58 27.39 11.63
N VAL A 886 -36.76 27.42 12.25
CA VAL A 886 -37.98 27.95 11.62
C VAL A 886 -38.33 29.32 12.20
N VAL A 887 -38.65 30.28 11.34
CA VAL A 887 -39.07 31.65 11.70
C VAL A 887 -40.42 31.99 11.08
N PHE A 888 -41.22 32.81 11.77
CA PHE A 888 -42.57 33.17 11.35
C PHE A 888 -42.64 34.57 10.74
N ASP A 889 -43.59 34.73 9.80
CA ASP A 889 -44.07 35.95 9.11
C ASP A 889 -43.19 37.20 9.27
N ASP A 890 -43.43 38.01 10.31
CA ASP A 890 -42.77 39.32 10.49
C ASP A 890 -41.23 39.24 10.53
N VAL A 891 -40.69 38.17 11.10
CA VAL A 891 -39.23 37.94 11.17
C VAL A 891 -38.73 37.35 9.85
N ALA A 892 -39.51 36.47 9.24
CA ALA A 892 -39.19 35.84 7.97
C ALA A 892 -39.11 36.87 6.83
N GLU A 893 -39.99 37.88 6.83
CA GLU A 893 -39.96 38.96 5.84
C GLU A 893 -38.83 39.96 6.09
N LYS A 894 -38.53 40.29 7.36
CA LYS A 894 -37.36 41.14 7.69
C LYS A 894 -36.03 40.48 7.32
N ARG A 895 -35.93 39.15 7.45
CA ARG A 895 -34.75 38.34 7.12
C ARG A 895 -34.95 37.53 5.84
N TYR A 896 -35.64 38.12 4.86
CA TYR A 896 -36.02 37.44 3.63
C TYR A 896 -34.85 36.73 2.93
N ASN A 897 -33.70 37.41 2.81
CA ASN A 897 -32.51 36.89 2.14
C ASN A 897 -31.93 35.62 2.80
N GLU A 898 -32.14 35.45 4.10
CA GLU A 898 -31.65 34.30 4.89
C GLU A 898 -32.60 33.08 4.81
N THR A 899 -33.75 33.22 4.15
CA THR A 899 -34.70 32.13 3.89
C THR A 899 -34.54 31.52 2.50
N LEU A 900 -33.55 31.98 1.72
CA LEU A 900 -33.36 31.60 0.32
C LEU A 900 -32.39 30.43 0.17
N PHE A 901 -32.87 29.35 -0.45
CA PHE A 901 -32.09 28.14 -0.73
C PHE A 901 -32.01 27.83 -2.21
N ARG A 902 -30.81 27.56 -2.73
CA ARG A 902 -30.58 27.11 -4.10
C ARG A 902 -30.51 25.59 -4.17
N LEU A 903 -31.29 25.00 -5.08
CA LEU A 903 -31.34 23.56 -5.30
C LEU A 903 -30.30 23.12 -6.33
N LYS A 904 -29.10 22.75 -5.90
CA LYS A 904 -28.03 22.36 -6.83
C LYS A 904 -28.08 20.86 -7.12
N LEU A 905 -27.99 20.47 -8.39
CA LEU A 905 -27.94 19.06 -8.78
C LEU A 905 -26.59 18.44 -8.38
N ASP A 906 -26.62 17.32 -7.66
CA ASP A 906 -25.43 16.52 -7.36
C ASP A 906 -25.48 15.21 -8.16
N VAL A 907 -24.57 15.08 -9.12
CA VAL A 907 -24.34 13.81 -9.84
C VAL A 907 -22.87 13.46 -9.66
N PRO A 908 -22.54 12.37 -8.95
CA PRO A 908 -21.16 11.90 -8.77
C PRO A 908 -20.45 11.77 -10.12
N GLY A 909 -19.27 12.39 -10.26
CA GLY A 909 -18.46 12.32 -11.48
C GLY A 909 -18.95 13.11 -12.69
N SER A 910 -19.99 13.96 -12.53
CA SER A 910 -20.48 14.81 -13.63
C SER A 910 -19.64 16.07 -13.83
N SER A 911 -19.39 16.44 -15.09
CA SER A 911 -18.69 17.68 -15.42
C SER A 911 -19.46 18.92 -14.94
N PRO A 912 -18.80 20.06 -14.61
CA PRO A 912 -19.47 21.29 -14.16
C PRO A 912 -20.58 21.76 -15.11
N LYS A 913 -20.41 21.54 -16.42
CA LYS A 913 -21.42 21.85 -17.45
C LYS A 913 -22.73 21.07 -17.29
N LYS A 914 -22.68 19.82 -16.80
CA LYS A 914 -23.88 18.99 -16.56
C LYS A 914 -24.58 19.34 -15.23
N GLN A 915 -23.84 19.81 -14.23
CA GLN A 915 -24.39 20.28 -12.95
C GLN A 915 -25.14 21.62 -13.10
N ASN A 916 -24.69 22.46 -14.03
CA ASN A 916 -25.36 23.73 -14.36
C ASN A 916 -26.52 23.57 -15.35
N GLN A 917 -26.83 22.36 -15.82
CA GLN A 917 -27.92 22.15 -16.76
C GLN A 917 -29.27 22.22 -16.03
N ARG A 918 -30.16 23.10 -16.50
CA ARG A 918 -31.52 23.23 -15.97
C ARG A 918 -32.33 21.96 -16.28
N LYS A 919 -32.58 21.13 -15.26
CA LYS A 919 -33.38 19.90 -15.34
C LYS A 919 -34.59 19.99 -14.43
N LYS A 920 -35.69 19.37 -14.85
CA LYS A 920 -36.89 19.22 -14.04
C LYS A 920 -36.61 18.34 -12.82
N ILE A 921 -36.99 18.79 -11.63
CA ILE A 921 -36.85 18.02 -10.40
C ILE A 921 -37.96 16.98 -10.31
N LYS A 922 -37.58 15.75 -9.97
CA LYS A 922 -38.48 14.63 -9.69
C LYS A 922 -38.19 14.02 -8.34
N THR A 923 -39.23 13.60 -7.63
CA THR A 923 -39.10 12.88 -6.35
C THR A 923 -38.35 11.57 -6.52
N MET A 924 -37.61 11.16 -5.49
CA MET A 924 -36.70 10.00 -5.38
C MET A 924 -35.56 9.92 -6.41
N ALA A 925 -35.75 10.41 -7.63
CA ALA A 925 -34.82 10.30 -8.74
C ALA A 925 -33.78 11.43 -8.79
N THR A 926 -34.05 12.59 -8.20
CA THR A 926 -33.17 13.77 -8.28
C THR A 926 -32.45 13.99 -6.95
N SER A 927 -31.14 13.71 -6.92
CA SER A 927 -30.26 14.03 -5.79
C SER A 927 -29.81 15.49 -5.84
N LEU A 928 -30.04 16.23 -4.75
CA LEU A 928 -29.87 17.68 -4.67
C LEU A 928 -29.02 18.05 -3.45
N LYS A 929 -28.25 19.12 -3.58
CA LYS A 929 -27.66 19.85 -2.45
C LYS A 929 -28.47 21.11 -2.23
N VAL A 930 -29.00 21.26 -1.02
CA VAL A 930 -29.74 22.46 -0.60
C VAL A 930 -28.71 23.45 -0.06
N LEU A 931 -28.44 24.51 -0.83
CA LEU A 931 -27.42 25.51 -0.49
C LEU A 931 -28.09 26.78 0.00
N HIS A 932 -27.70 27.28 1.16
CA HIS A 932 -28.11 28.59 1.62
C HIS A 932 -27.47 29.69 0.77
N MET A 933 -28.23 30.72 0.40
CA MET A 933 -27.75 31.76 -0.51
C MET A 933 -26.81 32.77 0.13
N ASP A 934 -27.04 33.13 1.41
CA ASP A 934 -26.28 34.20 2.07
C ASP A 934 -24.93 33.70 2.60
N THR A 935 -24.93 32.65 3.42
CA THR A 935 -23.71 32.07 4.02
C THR A 935 -23.06 30.97 3.19
N VAL A 936 -23.72 30.50 2.11
CA VAL A 936 -23.19 29.50 1.17
C VAL A 936 -22.88 28.14 1.84
N VAL A 937 -23.58 27.82 2.93
CA VAL A 937 -23.51 26.50 3.58
C VAL A 937 -24.45 25.49 2.90
N ALA A 938 -24.11 24.21 2.97
CA ALA A 938 -24.97 23.13 2.51
C ALA A 938 -25.69 22.48 3.70
N MET A 939 -27.00 22.26 3.58
CA MET A 939 -27.78 21.53 4.58
C MET A 939 -27.24 20.11 4.73
N TRP A 940 -27.04 19.66 5.97
CA TRP A 940 -26.39 18.38 6.29
C TRP A 940 -26.91 17.82 7.62
N THR A 941 -26.86 16.50 7.77
CA THR A 941 -27.21 15.76 9.00
C THR A 941 -26.29 14.54 9.15
N HIS A 942 -26.17 14.01 10.36
CA HIS A 942 -25.39 12.81 10.66
C HIS A 942 -26.08 11.96 11.75
N ASP A 943 -25.72 10.69 11.84
CA ASP A 943 -26.22 9.71 12.82
C ASP A 943 -25.17 9.28 13.87
N ASP A 944 -23.94 9.82 13.79
CA ASP A 944 -22.85 9.55 14.75
C ASP A 944 -23.20 9.89 16.20
N GLU A 945 -23.96 10.96 16.40
CA GLU A 945 -24.36 11.52 17.69
C GLU A 945 -25.73 12.17 17.52
N LEU A 946 -26.65 11.88 18.46
CA LEU A 946 -28.01 12.39 18.44
C LEU A 946 -28.13 13.59 19.40
N LEU A 947 -29.12 14.45 19.16
CA LEU A 947 -29.42 15.55 20.06
C LEU A 947 -29.82 15.01 21.44
N PRO A 948 -29.51 15.72 22.55
CA PRO A 948 -29.92 15.30 23.89
C PRO A 948 -31.45 15.26 24.09
N GLU A 949 -31.90 15.00 25.31
CA GLU A 949 -33.33 14.85 25.65
C GLU A 949 -34.21 16.04 25.17
N TRP A 950 -33.69 17.27 25.21
CA TRP A 950 -34.40 18.46 24.71
C TRP A 950 -34.63 18.46 23.20
N GLY A 951 -33.81 17.73 22.45
CA GLY A 951 -33.94 17.49 21.00
C GLY A 951 -34.51 16.12 20.67
N PHE A 952 -35.17 15.46 21.64
CA PHE A 952 -35.89 14.19 21.47
C PHE A 952 -35.05 13.01 20.93
N ASN A 953 -33.73 13.02 21.14
CA ASN A 953 -32.82 12.02 20.55
C ASN A 953 -32.93 11.95 19.01
N GLN A 954 -33.22 13.08 18.37
CA GLN A 954 -33.29 13.21 16.90
C GLN A 954 -31.93 13.61 16.34
N GLN A 955 -31.74 13.44 15.02
CA GLN A 955 -30.52 13.88 14.35
C GLN A 955 -30.50 15.42 14.21
N GLU A 956 -29.31 16.02 14.32
CA GLU A 956 -29.11 17.46 14.13
C GLU A 956 -29.14 17.83 12.63
N VAL A 957 -29.81 18.93 12.29
CA VAL A 957 -29.69 19.54 10.95
C VAL A 957 -28.82 20.80 11.04
N SER A 958 -27.72 20.81 10.31
CA SER A 958 -26.74 21.89 10.36
C SER A 958 -26.22 22.33 8.98
N GLY A 959 -25.67 23.55 8.94
CA GLY A 959 -25.09 24.19 7.77
C GLY A 959 -23.63 23.85 7.62
N ASN A 960 -23.33 22.84 6.82
CA ASN A 960 -21.97 22.40 6.55
C ASN A 960 -21.28 23.34 5.55
N LYS A 961 -20.19 23.97 6.00
CA LYS A 961 -19.33 24.84 5.16
C LYS A 961 -18.59 24.05 4.08
N ASN A 962 -18.40 22.74 4.25
CA ASN A 962 -17.80 21.88 3.23
C ASN A 962 -18.83 21.39 2.20
N ILE A 963 -19.21 22.27 1.27
CA ILE A 963 -20.20 22.01 0.20
C ILE A 963 -19.86 20.78 -0.66
N LYS A 964 -18.57 20.42 -0.77
CA LYS A 964 -18.10 19.32 -1.60
C LYS A 964 -18.32 17.94 -0.96
N SER A 965 -18.69 17.87 0.33
CA SER A 965 -18.97 16.60 0.98
C SER A 965 -20.04 15.80 0.20
N LYS A 966 -19.87 14.48 0.17
CA LYS A 966 -20.84 13.56 -0.43
C LYS A 966 -22.07 13.35 0.48
N GLU A 967 -21.90 13.62 1.77
CA GLU A 967 -22.95 13.50 2.78
C GLU A 967 -24.01 14.60 2.62
N ASN A 968 -23.73 15.75 2.01
CA ASN A 968 -24.68 16.87 1.95
C ASN A 968 -25.84 16.68 0.94
N VAL A 969 -26.22 15.44 0.63
CA VAL A 969 -27.13 15.09 -0.46
C VAL A 969 -28.51 14.72 0.06
N TRP A 970 -29.51 15.42 -0.46
CA TRP A 970 -30.92 15.26 -0.13
C TRP A 970 -31.72 14.85 -1.36
N THR A 971 -32.87 14.24 -1.12
CA THR A 971 -33.85 13.86 -2.14
C THR A 971 -35.25 14.20 -1.66
N PHE A 972 -36.08 14.76 -2.54
CA PHE A 972 -37.50 14.89 -2.25
C PHE A 972 -38.16 13.52 -2.39
N ASP A 973 -38.83 13.03 -1.35
CA ASP A 973 -39.26 11.63 -1.29
C ASP A 973 -40.67 11.44 -1.85
N VAL A 974 -41.68 12.08 -1.24
CA VAL A 974 -43.08 11.98 -1.64
C VAL A 974 -43.72 13.37 -1.73
N ILE A 975 -44.68 13.55 -2.66
CA ILE A 975 -45.59 14.70 -2.72
C ILE A 975 -46.89 14.28 -2.01
N THR A 976 -47.26 14.98 -0.94
CA THR A 976 -48.37 14.61 -0.06
C THR A 976 -49.71 15.20 -0.51
N ASN A 977 -49.71 16.38 -1.12
CA ASN A 977 -50.91 17.09 -1.60
C ASN A 977 -51.29 16.78 -3.06
N LEU A 978 -50.92 15.61 -3.58
CA LEU A 978 -51.18 15.25 -4.97
C LEU A 978 -52.49 14.46 -5.11
N ASP A 979 -53.46 15.03 -5.83
CA ASP A 979 -54.73 14.36 -6.13
C ASP A 979 -54.55 13.11 -7.01
N GLU A 980 -55.34 12.07 -6.74
CA GLU A 980 -55.33 10.82 -7.51
C GLU A 980 -55.72 10.99 -8.98
N SER A 981 -56.47 12.06 -9.30
CA SER A 981 -56.88 12.42 -10.66
C SER A 981 -55.79 13.14 -11.48
N ASP A 982 -54.70 13.57 -10.86
CA ASP A 982 -53.61 14.28 -11.55
C ASP A 982 -52.87 13.34 -12.55
N PRO A 983 -52.62 13.77 -13.81
CA PRO A 983 -51.85 12.99 -14.78
C PRO A 983 -50.45 12.57 -14.27
N ARG A 984 -49.85 13.28 -13.30
CA ARG A 984 -48.57 12.96 -12.65
C ARG A 984 -48.64 11.69 -11.77
N SER A 985 -49.83 11.26 -11.36
CA SER A 985 -50.04 10.06 -10.55
C SER A 985 -50.04 8.76 -11.38
N LYS A 986 -50.15 8.85 -12.72
CA LYS A 986 -50.16 7.69 -13.62
C LYS A 986 -48.74 7.29 -14.03
N TYR A 987 -48.40 6.02 -13.83
CA TYR A 987 -47.09 5.47 -14.20
C TYR A 987 -46.92 5.39 -15.73
N VAL A 988 -45.85 5.99 -16.25
CA VAL A 988 -45.44 5.86 -17.66
C VAL A 988 -44.12 5.08 -17.73
N PRO A 989 -44.09 3.91 -18.41
CA PRO A 989 -42.88 3.11 -18.55
C PRO A 989 -41.73 3.90 -19.20
N LYS A 990 -40.55 3.87 -18.57
CA LYS A 990 -39.36 4.57 -19.06
C LYS A 990 -38.79 3.87 -20.29
N LYS A 991 -38.45 4.63 -21.34
CA LYS A 991 -37.64 4.13 -22.47
C LYS A 991 -36.21 3.84 -21.98
N ILE A 992 -35.79 2.57 -22.08
CA ILE A 992 -34.48 2.11 -21.61
C ILE A 992 -33.37 2.85 -22.37
N LYS A 993 -32.43 3.45 -21.64
CA LYS A 993 -31.22 4.04 -22.24
C LYS A 993 -30.12 2.99 -22.28
N SER A 994 -29.33 2.98 -23.34
CA SER A 994 -28.14 2.13 -23.44
C SER A 994 -26.88 2.94 -23.16
N ILE A 995 -25.92 2.31 -22.47
CA ILE A 995 -24.57 2.83 -22.27
C ILE A 995 -23.56 1.82 -22.83
N PRO A 996 -22.38 2.28 -23.32
CA PRO A 996 -21.36 1.39 -23.84
C PRO A 996 -20.91 0.34 -22.81
N PHE A 997 -20.70 -0.90 -23.25
CA PHE A 997 -20.27 -2.00 -22.39
C PHE A 997 -19.00 -1.67 -21.59
N LEU A 998 -17.96 -1.13 -22.24
CA LEU A 998 -16.70 -0.81 -21.55
C LEU A 998 -16.88 0.22 -20.44
N LYS A 999 -17.85 1.15 -20.59
CA LYS A 999 -18.18 2.11 -19.53
C LYS A 999 -18.84 1.41 -18.33
N LYS A 1000 -19.80 0.50 -18.57
CA LYS A 1000 -20.40 -0.37 -17.53
C LYS A 1000 -19.34 -1.16 -16.80
N TRP A 1001 -18.45 -1.79 -17.57
CA TRP A 1001 -17.40 -2.62 -17.03
C TRP A 1001 -16.42 -1.81 -16.19
N TRP A 1002 -15.94 -0.65 -16.68
CA TRP A 1002 -15.00 0.18 -15.91
C TRP A 1002 -15.58 0.70 -14.61
N GLU A 1003 -16.85 1.13 -14.64
CA GLU A 1003 -17.59 1.54 -13.45
C GLU A 1003 -17.70 0.39 -12.43
N LEU A 1004 -18.16 -0.79 -12.87
CA LEU A 1004 -18.26 -1.96 -12.02
C LEU A 1004 -16.90 -2.38 -11.45
N GLN A 1005 -15.86 -2.47 -12.28
CA GLN A 1005 -14.50 -2.85 -11.83
C GLN A 1005 -13.96 -1.87 -10.79
N GLY A 1006 -14.14 -0.55 -10.99
CA GLY A 1006 -13.73 0.46 -10.03
C GLY A 1006 -14.41 0.28 -8.67
N LEU A 1007 -15.71 0.01 -8.67
CA LEU A 1007 -16.49 -0.26 -7.45
C LEU A 1007 -16.09 -1.58 -6.78
N MET A 1008 -15.86 -2.65 -7.56
CA MET A 1008 -15.37 -3.93 -7.04
C MET A 1008 -14.06 -3.77 -6.29
N PHE A 1009 -13.08 -3.04 -6.83
CA PHE A 1009 -11.82 -2.79 -6.14
C PHE A 1009 -11.97 -1.85 -4.93
N HIS A 1010 -12.82 -0.83 -5.04
CA HIS A 1010 -13.07 0.10 -3.94
C HIS A 1010 -13.66 -0.60 -2.72
N HIS A 1011 -14.74 -1.36 -2.91
CA HIS A 1011 -15.39 -2.11 -1.83
C HIS A 1011 -14.53 -3.26 -1.32
N ASN A 1012 -13.75 -3.92 -2.18
CA ASN A 1012 -12.82 -4.96 -1.75
C ASN A 1012 -11.76 -4.43 -0.76
N ASN A 1013 -11.35 -3.17 -0.90
CA ASN A 1013 -10.42 -2.51 0.02
C ASN A 1013 -11.08 -2.04 1.32
N GLN A 1014 -12.41 -1.89 1.36
CA GLN A 1014 -13.17 -1.43 2.54
C GLN A 1014 -13.55 -2.57 3.51
N LEU A 1015 -13.44 -3.85 3.11
CA LEU A 1015 -13.71 -5.03 3.95
C LEU A 1015 -12.61 -5.29 4.99
N SER A 1016 -12.45 -4.33 5.90
CA SER A 1016 -11.46 -4.34 6.99
C SER A 1016 -12.06 -4.68 8.37
N ALA A 1017 -13.39 -4.81 8.48
CA ALA A 1017 -14.06 -5.18 9.73
C ALA A 1017 -13.55 -6.53 10.28
N SER A 1018 -13.56 -6.74 11.59
CA SER A 1018 -13.17 -8.02 12.18
C SER A 1018 -14.29 -9.05 12.06
N HIS A 1019 -14.04 -10.20 11.43
CA HIS A 1019 -14.96 -11.33 11.43
C HIS A 1019 -14.45 -12.43 12.38
N PRO A 1020 -15.30 -13.06 13.23
CA PRO A 1020 -14.87 -14.04 14.23
C PRO A 1020 -14.10 -15.23 13.66
N PHE A 1021 -14.39 -15.61 12.42
CA PHE A 1021 -13.77 -16.76 11.74
C PHE A 1021 -12.64 -16.38 10.77
N ALA A 1022 -12.21 -15.11 10.76
CA ALA A 1022 -11.08 -14.69 9.94
C ALA A 1022 -9.76 -15.29 10.47
N SER A 1023 -8.87 -15.72 9.57
CA SER A 1023 -7.58 -16.30 9.92
C SER A 1023 -6.43 -15.62 9.18
N GLN A 1024 -5.24 -15.64 9.80
CA GLN A 1024 -4.05 -15.00 9.26
C GLN A 1024 -3.19 -15.96 8.43
N PRO A 1025 -2.46 -15.46 7.41
CA PRO A 1025 -1.66 -16.30 6.53
C PRO A 1025 -0.67 -17.24 7.24
N ASP A 1026 -0.11 -16.84 8.37
CA ASP A 1026 0.84 -17.63 9.17
C ASP A 1026 0.22 -18.91 9.76
N SER A 1027 -1.10 -18.93 9.99
CA SER A 1027 -1.78 -20.09 10.57
C SER A 1027 -2.12 -21.17 9.52
N TRP A 1028 -2.12 -20.83 8.23
CA TRP A 1028 -2.65 -21.70 7.17
C TRP A 1028 -1.79 -22.95 6.89
N PRO A 1029 -0.47 -22.85 6.68
CA PRO A 1029 0.34 -24.03 6.35
C PRO A 1029 0.42 -25.06 7.47
N LEU A 1030 0.15 -24.63 8.72
CA LEU A 1030 0.15 -25.50 9.89
C LEU A 1030 -1.25 -25.97 10.29
N ALA A 1031 -2.30 -25.50 9.59
CA ALA A 1031 -3.70 -25.77 9.89
C ALA A 1031 -4.09 -25.52 11.36
N LEU A 1032 -3.59 -24.42 11.95
CA LEU A 1032 -3.79 -24.12 13.38
C LEU A 1032 -5.22 -23.70 13.74
N SER A 1033 -5.98 -23.25 12.74
CA SER A 1033 -7.33 -22.70 12.89
C SER A 1033 -8.23 -23.19 11.77
N GLY A 1034 -9.50 -23.48 12.08
CA GLY A 1034 -10.53 -23.81 11.11
C GLY A 1034 -11.80 -22.96 11.29
N VAL A 1035 -12.79 -23.20 10.44
CA VAL A 1035 -14.05 -22.42 10.41
C VAL A 1035 -15.24 -23.35 10.53
N SER A 1036 -16.21 -23.01 11.40
CA SER A 1036 -17.48 -23.74 11.45
C SER A 1036 -18.36 -23.33 10.27
N PHE A 1037 -18.82 -24.32 9.50
CA PHE A 1037 -19.63 -24.11 8.30
C PHE A 1037 -21.12 -24.35 8.55
N PHE A 1038 -21.45 -25.26 9.47
CA PHE A 1038 -22.83 -25.59 9.79
C PHE A 1038 -22.88 -26.26 11.17
N ASN A 1039 -23.89 -25.91 11.96
CA ASN A 1039 -24.16 -26.52 13.25
C ASN A 1039 -25.66 -26.82 13.34
N ASP A 1040 -26.02 -28.06 13.64
CA ASP A 1040 -27.38 -28.48 13.95
C ASP A 1040 -27.48 -28.84 15.42
N ASN A 1041 -28.11 -27.97 16.21
CA ASN A 1041 -28.22 -28.12 17.66
C ASN A 1041 -29.15 -29.29 18.05
N GLU A 1042 -30.16 -29.59 17.24
CA GLU A 1042 -31.13 -30.66 17.53
C GLU A 1042 -30.50 -32.03 17.27
N ALA A 1043 -29.88 -32.19 16.10
CA ALA A 1043 -29.23 -33.44 15.71
C ALA A 1043 -27.81 -33.61 16.28
N LYS A 1044 -27.26 -32.58 16.94
CA LYS A 1044 -25.85 -32.49 17.38
C LYS A 1044 -24.86 -32.83 16.27
N LYS A 1045 -25.13 -32.34 15.05
CA LYS A 1045 -24.29 -32.51 13.86
C LYS A 1045 -23.58 -31.20 13.57
N GLN A 1046 -22.35 -31.28 13.06
CA GLN A 1046 -21.59 -30.10 12.66
C GLN A 1046 -20.76 -30.37 11.41
N ILE A 1047 -20.48 -29.29 10.66
CA ILE A 1047 -19.54 -29.27 9.57
C ILE A 1047 -18.45 -28.26 9.90
N PHE A 1048 -17.20 -28.72 9.89
CA PHE A 1048 -16.05 -27.89 10.22
C PHE A 1048 -15.00 -27.93 9.12
N PHE A 1049 -14.58 -26.75 8.68
CA PHE A 1049 -13.60 -26.55 7.63
C PHE A 1049 -12.18 -26.50 8.20
N VAL A 1050 -11.43 -27.57 7.98
CA VAL A 1050 -10.03 -27.73 8.36
C VAL A 1050 -9.30 -28.57 7.31
N GLY A 1051 -8.03 -28.28 7.07
CA GLY A 1051 -7.16 -29.06 6.17
C GLY A 1051 -6.64 -30.35 6.82
N ASN A 1052 -6.13 -31.28 6.01
CA ASN A 1052 -5.51 -32.49 6.52
C ASN A 1052 -4.17 -32.14 7.17
N VAL A 1053 -4.14 -32.10 8.51
CA VAL A 1053 -2.98 -31.63 9.29
C VAL A 1053 -1.71 -32.40 8.93
N ILE A 1054 -1.81 -33.72 8.76
CA ILE A 1054 -0.67 -34.56 8.37
C ILE A 1054 -0.18 -34.20 6.97
N GLY A 1055 -1.11 -34.04 6.00
CA GLY A 1055 -0.76 -33.63 4.64
C GLY A 1055 -0.07 -32.26 4.60
N PHE A 1056 -0.64 -31.28 5.30
CA PHE A 1056 -0.11 -29.91 5.38
C PHE A 1056 1.28 -29.87 6.01
N TRP A 1057 1.50 -30.61 7.10
CA TRP A 1057 2.81 -30.67 7.76
C TRP A 1057 3.86 -31.36 6.89
N LEU A 1058 3.48 -32.41 6.16
CA LEU A 1058 4.38 -33.06 5.20
C LEU A 1058 4.82 -32.07 4.11
N GLU A 1059 3.90 -31.27 3.58
CA GLU A 1059 4.22 -30.22 2.59
C GLU A 1059 5.20 -29.20 3.14
N VAL A 1060 4.96 -28.67 4.35
CA VAL A 1060 5.87 -27.71 5.00
C VAL A 1060 7.26 -28.33 5.24
N CYS A 1061 7.31 -29.60 5.66
CA CYS A 1061 8.57 -30.33 5.81
C CYS A 1061 9.32 -30.41 4.48
N PHE A 1062 8.66 -30.79 3.39
CA PHE A 1062 9.28 -30.89 2.07
C PHE A 1062 9.74 -29.52 1.55
N LEU A 1063 8.92 -28.47 1.68
CA LEU A 1063 9.33 -27.10 1.33
C LEU A 1063 10.59 -26.67 2.07
N SER A 1064 10.69 -26.99 3.36
CA SER A 1064 11.87 -26.68 4.20
C SER A 1064 13.11 -27.46 3.76
N ILE A 1065 12.96 -28.76 3.47
CA ILE A 1065 14.05 -29.61 2.96
C ILE A 1065 14.60 -29.05 1.65
N TYR A 1066 13.75 -28.58 0.74
CA TYR A 1066 14.19 -28.00 -0.52
C TYR A 1066 15.01 -26.73 -0.36
N VAL A 1067 14.60 -25.81 0.53
CA VAL A 1067 15.39 -24.62 0.84
C VAL A 1067 16.77 -25.04 1.36
N GLY A 1068 16.82 -26.04 2.26
CA GLY A 1068 18.07 -26.63 2.73
C GLY A 1068 18.94 -27.20 1.59
N LEU A 1069 18.35 -27.94 0.65
CA LEU A 1069 19.05 -28.52 -0.51
C LEU A 1069 19.61 -27.45 -1.46
N VAL A 1070 18.83 -26.41 -1.76
CA VAL A 1070 19.27 -25.30 -2.60
C VAL A 1070 20.39 -24.52 -1.92
N LEU A 1071 20.28 -24.23 -0.63
CA LEU A 1071 21.34 -23.57 0.14
C LEU A 1071 22.62 -24.42 0.17
N ALA A 1072 22.49 -25.73 0.41
CA ALA A 1072 23.61 -26.65 0.41
C ALA A 1072 24.32 -26.69 -0.96
N ASP A 1073 23.57 -26.83 -2.06
CA ASP A 1073 24.13 -26.81 -3.43
C ASP A 1073 24.82 -25.47 -3.74
N GLN A 1074 24.23 -24.33 -3.35
CA GLN A 1074 24.86 -23.02 -3.56
C GLN A 1074 26.16 -22.86 -2.77
N ILE A 1075 26.20 -23.32 -1.52
CA ILE A 1075 27.40 -23.28 -0.67
C ILE A 1075 28.49 -24.19 -1.24
N THR A 1076 28.16 -25.43 -1.63
CA THR A 1076 29.15 -26.38 -2.18
C THR A 1076 29.71 -25.88 -3.50
N ARG A 1077 28.88 -25.28 -4.37
CA ARG A 1077 29.33 -24.68 -5.64
C ARG A 1077 30.25 -23.49 -5.42
N ARG A 1078 29.98 -22.62 -4.44
CA ARG A 1078 30.90 -21.53 -4.08
C ARG A 1078 32.25 -22.04 -3.55
N ARG A 1079 32.29 -23.28 -3.06
CA ARG A 1079 33.50 -23.97 -2.62
C ARG A 1079 34.10 -24.89 -3.70
N ASN A 1080 33.61 -24.83 -4.96
CA ASN A 1080 34.02 -25.71 -6.07
C ASN A 1080 33.81 -27.21 -5.84
N TYR A 1081 32.86 -27.60 -4.99
CA TYR A 1081 32.42 -28.99 -4.83
C TYR A 1081 31.10 -29.23 -5.57
N HIS A 1082 31.09 -30.17 -6.53
CA HIS A 1082 29.93 -30.51 -7.36
C HIS A 1082 29.31 -31.85 -6.95
N LEU A 1083 28.41 -31.83 -5.96
CA LEU A 1083 27.74 -33.03 -5.43
C LEU A 1083 26.65 -33.57 -6.36
N LEU A 1084 25.88 -32.68 -6.98
CA LEU A 1084 24.76 -33.04 -7.85
C LEU A 1084 25.19 -33.12 -9.32
N SER A 1085 24.73 -34.15 -10.03
CA SER A 1085 24.83 -34.22 -11.50
C SER A 1085 24.05 -33.08 -12.18
N ASP A 1086 24.42 -32.72 -13.41
CA ASP A 1086 23.76 -31.62 -14.14
C ASP A 1086 22.27 -31.89 -14.41
N LYS A 1087 21.89 -33.16 -14.63
CA LYS A 1087 20.49 -33.56 -14.78
C LYS A 1087 19.70 -33.39 -13.48
N ALA A 1088 20.26 -33.82 -12.35
CA ALA A 1088 19.65 -33.63 -11.04
C ALA A 1088 19.51 -32.14 -10.71
N ARG A 1089 20.55 -31.35 -10.97
CA ARG A 1089 20.53 -29.90 -10.77
C ARG A 1089 19.46 -29.22 -11.63
N SER A 1090 19.34 -29.59 -12.90
CA SER A 1090 18.29 -29.07 -13.78
C SER A 1090 16.89 -29.38 -13.25
N ARG A 1091 16.64 -30.60 -12.72
CA ARG A 1091 15.36 -30.94 -12.07
C ARG A 1091 15.10 -30.10 -10.82
N LEU A 1092 16.13 -29.87 -10.00
CA LEU A 1092 16.02 -29.08 -8.75
C LEU A 1092 15.67 -27.60 -9.01
N TYR A 1093 16.35 -26.94 -9.95
CA TYR A 1093 16.15 -25.51 -10.20
C TYR A 1093 15.01 -25.22 -11.20
N ASN A 1094 14.83 -26.05 -12.23
CA ASN A 1094 13.81 -25.76 -13.25
C ASN A 1094 12.45 -26.33 -12.87
N THR A 1095 12.36 -27.64 -12.62
CA THR A 1095 11.06 -28.30 -12.36
C THR A 1095 10.57 -28.02 -10.94
N LEU A 1096 11.38 -28.36 -9.93
CA LEU A 1096 11.00 -28.13 -8.52
C LEU A 1096 11.01 -26.64 -8.18
N GLY A 1097 11.93 -25.87 -8.75
CA GLY A 1097 11.96 -24.42 -8.60
C GLY A 1097 10.71 -23.73 -9.17
N PHE A 1098 10.19 -24.17 -10.32
CA PHE A 1098 8.92 -23.66 -10.86
C PHE A 1098 7.75 -23.88 -9.90
N LEU A 1099 7.61 -25.09 -9.35
CA LEU A 1099 6.55 -25.40 -8.38
C LEU A 1099 6.73 -24.63 -7.07
N PHE A 1100 7.96 -24.49 -6.57
CA PHE A 1100 8.26 -23.70 -5.38
C PHE A 1100 7.91 -22.21 -5.54
N ILE A 1101 8.30 -21.61 -6.68
CA ILE A 1101 7.94 -20.23 -7.00
C ILE A 1101 6.42 -20.09 -7.15
N GLY A 1102 5.76 -21.09 -7.75
CA GLY A 1102 4.29 -21.12 -7.85
C GLY A 1102 3.61 -21.11 -6.49
N TRP A 1103 4.09 -21.90 -5.53
CA TRP A 1103 3.61 -21.86 -4.15
C TRP A 1103 3.85 -20.49 -3.50
N CYS A 1104 5.05 -19.93 -3.64
CA CYS A 1104 5.39 -18.59 -3.13
C CYS A 1104 4.44 -17.51 -3.67
N ALA A 1105 4.15 -17.55 -4.98
CA ALA A 1105 3.28 -16.59 -5.65
C ALA A 1105 1.83 -16.65 -5.17
N HIS A 1106 1.35 -17.81 -4.73
CA HIS A 1106 -0.01 -17.98 -4.20
C HIS A 1106 -0.10 -17.84 -2.68
N TYR A 1107 1.02 -17.70 -1.96
CA TYR A 1107 1.03 -17.61 -0.51
C TYR A 1107 1.45 -16.22 0.00
N PHE A 1108 2.61 -15.71 -0.42
CA PHE A 1108 3.17 -14.46 0.12
C PHE A 1108 2.34 -13.20 -0.12
N PRO A 1109 1.63 -13.02 -1.25
CA PRO A 1109 0.83 -11.81 -1.45
C PRO A 1109 -0.24 -11.58 -0.37
N PHE A 1110 -0.72 -12.63 0.30
CA PHE A 1110 -1.71 -12.50 1.37
C PHE A 1110 -1.19 -11.80 2.64
N TYR A 1111 0.14 -11.73 2.81
CA TYR A 1111 0.76 -10.93 3.88
C TYR A 1111 0.71 -9.43 3.59
N LEU A 1112 0.65 -9.03 2.31
CA LEU A 1112 0.59 -7.63 1.89
C LEU A 1112 -0.85 -7.09 1.89
N MET A 1113 -1.85 -7.96 2.03
CA MET A 1113 -3.27 -7.58 1.97
C MET A 1113 -3.81 -7.24 3.36
N ASN A 1114 -4.27 -6.00 3.54
CA ASN A 1114 -4.91 -5.53 4.77
C ASN A 1114 -6.45 -5.62 4.68
N ARG A 1115 -6.97 -6.86 4.58
CA ARG A 1115 -8.41 -7.18 4.55
C ARG A 1115 -8.68 -8.50 5.27
N GLN A 1116 -9.96 -8.84 5.47
CA GLN A 1116 -10.36 -10.16 5.97
C GLN A 1116 -9.85 -11.29 5.06
N LYS A 1117 -9.31 -12.34 5.68
CA LYS A 1117 -8.73 -13.52 5.02
C LYS A 1117 -9.19 -14.79 5.73
N PHE A 1118 -9.21 -15.90 5.00
CA PHE A 1118 -9.74 -17.20 5.45
C PHE A 1118 -8.88 -18.34 4.90
N LEU A 1119 -8.93 -19.51 5.55
CA LEU A 1119 -8.12 -20.68 5.19
C LEU A 1119 -8.34 -21.15 3.73
N HIS A 1120 -9.54 -21.03 3.18
CA HIS A 1120 -9.83 -21.42 1.80
C HIS A 1120 -8.97 -20.65 0.76
N HIS A 1121 -8.46 -19.47 1.10
CA HIS A 1121 -7.54 -18.71 0.25
C HIS A 1121 -6.18 -19.42 0.03
N TYR A 1122 -5.79 -20.32 0.94
CA TYR A 1122 -4.54 -21.09 0.84
C TYR A 1122 -4.66 -22.32 -0.07
N LEU A 1123 -5.88 -22.78 -0.41
CA LEU A 1123 -6.08 -24.02 -1.17
C LEU A 1123 -5.36 -24.06 -2.53
N PRO A 1124 -5.28 -22.97 -3.32
CA PRO A 1124 -4.48 -22.95 -4.55
C PRO A 1124 -2.98 -23.14 -4.28
N ALA A 1125 -2.45 -22.57 -3.18
CA ALA A 1125 -1.05 -22.75 -2.79
C ALA A 1125 -0.79 -24.19 -2.31
N HIS A 1126 -1.68 -24.74 -1.49
CA HIS A 1126 -1.67 -26.13 -1.06
C HIS A 1126 -1.64 -27.10 -2.26
N LEU A 1127 -2.45 -26.86 -3.29
CA LEU A 1127 -2.44 -27.66 -4.52
C LEU A 1127 -1.05 -27.69 -5.19
N ILE A 1128 -0.37 -26.54 -5.29
CA ILE A 1128 0.98 -26.48 -5.86
C ILE A 1128 2.01 -27.15 -4.92
N ALA A 1129 1.85 -27.01 -3.61
CA ALA A 1129 2.68 -27.68 -2.61
C ALA A 1129 2.56 -29.22 -2.65
N ALA A 1130 1.38 -29.76 -2.97
CA ALA A 1130 1.16 -31.19 -3.17
C ALA A 1130 1.92 -31.72 -4.40
N LEU A 1131 1.89 -31.01 -5.54
CA LEU A 1131 2.73 -31.34 -6.72
C LEU A 1131 4.21 -31.34 -6.35
N PHE A 1132 4.63 -30.29 -5.64
CA PHE A 1132 6.01 -30.10 -5.22
C PHE A 1132 6.49 -31.25 -4.32
N SER A 1133 5.67 -31.65 -3.34
CA SER A 1133 5.98 -32.72 -2.40
C SER A 1133 6.19 -34.06 -3.10
N GLY A 1134 5.34 -34.40 -4.07
CA GLY A 1134 5.54 -35.59 -4.92
C GLY A 1134 6.87 -35.58 -5.66
N GLY A 1135 7.22 -34.44 -6.25
CA GLY A 1135 8.48 -34.31 -7.00
C GLY A 1135 9.72 -34.32 -6.10
N LEU A 1136 9.64 -33.72 -4.92
CA LEU A 1136 10.77 -33.66 -3.99
C LEU A 1136 11.05 -35.02 -3.33
N VAL A 1137 10.01 -35.79 -2.97
CA VAL A 1137 10.17 -37.15 -2.44
C VAL A 1137 10.95 -38.02 -3.43
N GLU A 1138 10.60 -37.97 -4.72
CA GLU A 1138 11.35 -38.69 -5.75
C GLU A 1138 12.78 -38.16 -5.86
N PHE A 1139 12.98 -36.85 -5.84
CA PHE A 1139 14.31 -36.25 -5.92
C PHE A 1139 15.21 -36.72 -4.77
N VAL A 1140 14.73 -36.70 -3.53
CA VAL A 1140 15.50 -37.11 -2.34
C VAL A 1140 15.83 -38.60 -2.37
N CYS A 1141 14.92 -39.44 -2.87
CA CYS A 1141 15.14 -40.89 -2.95
C CYS A 1141 15.95 -41.34 -4.19
N SER A 1142 16.14 -40.46 -5.17
CA SER A 1142 16.87 -40.74 -6.41
C SER A 1142 18.38 -40.59 -6.25
N ASN A 1143 19.15 -41.33 -7.07
CA ASN A 1143 20.61 -41.18 -7.08
C ASN A 1143 21.03 -39.93 -7.86
N ASN A 1144 21.32 -38.85 -7.14
CA ASN A 1144 21.67 -37.57 -7.74
C ASN A 1144 23.19 -37.29 -7.78
N SER A 1145 24.03 -38.19 -7.24
CA SER A 1145 25.48 -38.06 -7.18
C SER A 1145 26.17 -38.44 -8.50
N THR A 1146 27.34 -37.84 -8.75
CA THR A 1146 28.25 -38.16 -9.86
C THR A 1146 28.95 -39.51 -9.70
N SER A 1147 29.00 -40.09 -8.50
CA SER A 1147 29.63 -41.39 -8.25
C SER A 1147 28.68 -42.54 -8.53
N ALA A 1148 28.89 -43.22 -9.65
CA ALA A 1148 28.14 -44.40 -10.07
C ALA A 1148 28.57 -45.63 -9.27
N ASN A 1149 28.01 -45.84 -8.07
CA ASN A 1149 28.03 -47.14 -7.39
C ASN A 1149 27.00 -47.20 -6.26
N THR A 1150 25.74 -47.53 -6.58
CA THR A 1150 24.82 -48.20 -5.64
C THR A 1150 23.62 -48.78 -6.37
N SER A 1151 23.19 -49.98 -5.98
CA SER A 1151 22.08 -50.73 -6.60
C SER A 1151 20.76 -49.95 -6.63
N GLN A 1152 20.27 -49.70 -7.86
CA GLN A 1152 19.07 -48.93 -8.16
C GLN A 1152 17.79 -49.56 -7.56
N GLY A 1153 17.76 -50.89 -7.39
CA GLY A 1153 16.63 -51.65 -6.83
C GLY A 1153 16.34 -51.38 -5.34
N ARG A 1154 17.35 -51.29 -4.48
CA ARG A 1154 17.15 -51.02 -3.03
C ARG A 1154 16.57 -49.63 -2.75
N LYS A 1155 16.84 -48.65 -3.63
CA LYS A 1155 16.40 -47.24 -3.47
C LYS A 1155 14.95 -47.04 -3.91
N LYS A 1156 14.49 -47.75 -4.95
CA LYS A 1156 13.09 -47.76 -5.38
C LYS A 1156 12.16 -48.29 -4.28
N ILE A 1157 12.60 -49.34 -3.57
CA ILE A 1157 11.88 -49.91 -2.42
C ILE A 1157 11.76 -48.88 -1.27
N LYS A 1158 12.84 -48.14 -0.95
CA LYS A 1158 12.81 -47.09 0.07
C LYS A 1158 11.83 -45.96 -0.27
N MET A 1159 11.79 -45.52 -1.52
CA MET A 1159 10.84 -44.50 -1.98
C MET A 1159 9.41 -44.99 -1.84
N THR A 1160 9.10 -46.18 -2.36
CA THR A 1160 7.75 -46.75 -2.28
C THR A 1160 7.31 -46.93 -0.82
N PHE A 1161 8.20 -47.39 0.06
CA PHE A 1161 7.91 -47.52 1.49
C PHE A 1161 7.57 -46.17 2.14
N LEU A 1162 8.37 -45.13 1.89
CA LEU A 1162 8.13 -43.78 2.44
C LEU A 1162 6.80 -43.20 1.94
N VAL A 1163 6.53 -43.32 0.63
CA VAL A 1163 5.27 -42.86 0.02
C VAL A 1163 4.07 -43.60 0.61
N VAL A 1164 4.16 -44.92 0.77
CA VAL A 1164 3.08 -45.73 1.35
C VAL A 1164 2.82 -45.34 2.80
N LEU A 1165 3.87 -45.21 3.63
CA LEU A 1165 3.74 -44.81 5.03
C LEU A 1165 3.08 -43.43 5.18
N ALA A 1166 3.54 -42.44 4.39
CA ALA A 1166 2.97 -41.10 4.39
C ALA A 1166 1.50 -41.11 3.90
N SER A 1167 1.19 -41.91 2.88
CA SER A 1167 -0.17 -42.05 2.35
C SER A 1167 -1.12 -42.68 3.37
N ILE A 1168 -0.67 -43.68 4.14
CA ILE A 1168 -1.47 -44.30 5.20
C ILE A 1168 -1.86 -43.26 6.25
N GLY A 1169 -0.92 -42.40 6.68
CA GLY A 1169 -1.20 -41.33 7.64
C GLY A 1169 -2.27 -40.34 7.14
N ILE A 1170 -2.15 -39.89 5.89
CA ILE A 1170 -3.10 -38.96 5.26
C ILE A 1170 -4.50 -39.59 5.18
N ILE A 1171 -4.59 -40.84 4.72
CA ILE A 1171 -5.86 -41.57 4.56
C ILE A 1171 -6.51 -41.81 5.93
N TRP A 1172 -5.73 -42.23 6.93
CA TRP A 1172 -6.22 -42.42 8.29
C TRP A 1172 -6.78 -41.13 8.88
N PHE A 1173 -6.10 -40.00 8.72
CA PHE A 1173 -6.59 -38.70 9.20
C PHE A 1173 -7.93 -38.33 8.56
N PHE A 1174 -8.06 -38.53 7.25
CA PHE A 1174 -9.32 -38.28 6.53
C PHE A 1174 -10.48 -39.09 7.12
N PHE A 1175 -10.31 -40.40 7.31
CA PHE A 1175 -11.37 -41.23 7.90
C PHE A 1175 -11.66 -40.88 9.36
N TYR A 1176 -10.65 -40.45 10.12
CA TYR A 1176 -10.83 -40.00 11.51
C TYR A 1176 -11.67 -38.72 11.60
N PHE A 1177 -11.44 -37.74 10.71
CA PHE A 1177 -12.19 -36.47 10.64
C PHE A 1177 -13.45 -36.51 9.78
N ARG A 1178 -13.70 -37.60 9.04
CA ARG A 1178 -14.86 -37.79 8.16
C ARG A 1178 -16.19 -37.32 8.77
N PRO A 1179 -16.59 -37.69 10.01
CA PRO A 1179 -17.89 -37.30 10.56
C PRO A 1179 -18.11 -35.78 10.60
N ILE A 1180 -17.04 -35.01 10.81
CA ILE A 1180 -17.07 -33.54 10.91
C ILE A 1180 -17.03 -32.88 9.51
N ILE A 1181 -16.61 -33.60 8.48
CA ILE A 1181 -16.54 -33.10 7.10
C ILE A 1181 -17.88 -33.31 6.39
N TYR A 1182 -18.46 -34.50 6.52
CA TYR A 1182 -19.74 -34.82 5.90
C TYR A 1182 -20.93 -34.37 6.75
N GLY A 1183 -20.75 -34.18 8.06
CA GLY A 1183 -21.82 -33.84 8.99
C GLY A 1183 -22.92 -34.91 9.04
N ASP A 1184 -22.58 -36.17 8.74
CA ASP A 1184 -23.55 -37.26 8.61
C ASP A 1184 -23.84 -37.98 9.93
N VAL A 1185 -22.86 -38.02 10.85
CA VAL A 1185 -22.92 -38.74 12.13
C VAL A 1185 -22.84 -37.77 13.32
N SER A 1186 -23.65 -38.02 14.36
CA SER A 1186 -23.54 -37.33 15.65
C SER A 1186 -22.43 -37.95 16.49
N LEU A 1187 -21.51 -37.14 17.00
CA LEU A 1187 -20.41 -37.60 17.86
C LEU A 1187 -20.74 -37.36 19.34
N THR A 1188 -20.24 -38.24 20.21
CA THR A 1188 -20.28 -38.02 21.67
C THR A 1188 -19.30 -36.90 22.07
N PRO A 1189 -19.52 -36.18 23.20
CA PRO A 1189 -18.61 -35.12 23.63
C PRO A 1189 -17.15 -35.56 23.76
N ALA A 1190 -16.90 -36.79 24.24
CA ALA A 1190 -15.57 -37.38 24.33
C ALA A 1190 -14.92 -37.59 22.95
N GLU A 1191 -15.70 -38.04 21.96
CA GLU A 1191 -15.23 -38.21 20.58
C GLU A 1191 -14.96 -36.88 19.87
N VAL A 1192 -15.73 -35.83 20.21
CA VAL A 1192 -15.48 -34.46 19.74
C VAL A 1192 -14.19 -33.93 20.34
N GLN A 1193 -13.99 -34.07 21.66
CA GLN A 1193 -12.76 -33.66 22.35
C GLN A 1193 -11.53 -34.37 21.79
N ALA A 1194 -11.62 -35.67 21.49
CA ALA A 1194 -10.52 -36.43 20.87
C ALA A 1194 -10.10 -35.90 19.47
N ARG A 1195 -10.97 -35.13 18.81
CA ARG A 1195 -10.74 -34.52 17.48
C ARG A 1195 -10.36 -33.03 17.57
N GLN A 1196 -10.34 -32.44 18.75
CA GLN A 1196 -9.83 -31.08 18.98
C GLN A 1196 -8.30 -31.11 19.03
N TRP A 1197 -7.68 -31.25 17.87
CA TRP A 1197 -6.24 -31.16 17.74
C TRP A 1197 -5.85 -29.67 17.70
N LEU A 1198 -4.77 -29.30 18.40
CA LEU A 1198 -4.28 -27.91 18.45
C LEU A 1198 -5.35 -26.95 19.04
N ASP A 1199 -5.56 -25.75 18.46
CA ASP A 1199 -6.56 -24.76 18.92
C ASP A 1199 -7.90 -24.88 18.15
N ILE A 1200 -8.21 -26.07 17.62
CA ILE A 1200 -9.47 -26.33 16.91
C ILE A 1200 -10.61 -26.46 17.92
N LYS A 1201 -11.48 -25.45 17.96
CA LYS A 1201 -12.66 -25.41 18.83
C LYS A 1201 -13.88 -25.94 18.10
N LEU A 1202 -14.14 -27.25 18.25
CA LEU A 1202 -15.36 -27.90 17.76
C LEU A 1202 -16.56 -27.61 18.66
N HIS A 1203 -17.74 -27.50 18.06
CA HIS A 1203 -19.00 -27.40 18.80
C HIS A 1203 -19.36 -28.77 19.43
N TYR A 1204 -20.19 -28.77 20.47
CA TYR A 1204 -20.63 -29.98 21.20
C TYR A 1204 -19.52 -30.78 21.91
N ALA A 1205 -18.41 -30.11 22.24
CA ALA A 1205 -17.34 -30.69 23.06
C ALA A 1205 -17.67 -30.71 24.57
N LYS A 1206 -18.77 -30.08 24.99
CA LYS A 1206 -19.27 -30.02 26.37
C LYS A 1206 -20.56 -30.80 26.52
#